data_AF-A0A954T968-F1
#
_entry.id   AF-A0A954T968-F1
#
_cell.length_a   1.000
_cell.length_b   1.000
_cell.length_c   1.000
_cell.angle_alpha   90.00
_cell.angle_beta   90.00
_cell.angle_gamma   90.00
#
_symmetry.space_group_name_H-M   'P 1'
#
loop_
_entity.id
_entity.type
_entity.pdbx_description
1 polymer ?
#
loop_
_entity_poly.entity_id
_entity_poly.type
_entity_poly.pdbx_seq_one_letter_code
_entity_poly.pdbx_strand_id
1 'polypeptide(L)'
;YVMEYLENGSLASFLADGPLPAHEAVRIARSVLQALVHAHSSGILHCDLKPGNVLLDTDFEPRICDFGQSRLTHEQDPALGTLFYMAPEQAATDTIPDARWDVYALGALLYHMLVGHAPFRTPENEQEVRRHETLEQRLAAYRKVLQEGPRPVEHRRVSGVDRRLAEIIDRCLKTDPARRFRNAQEVLNALEFRERARARRPLIALGIVGPVLLLAAMLPIARRAMQSAVDTARANLTERALESDLLSANLLARNLERELIERRAELVEVAADPALREAIAQSEVSNWNDRDSLFRIMGRHHRLLSQAGRRAEEGPIDTSWFLTDVAGYQRWREPLSQETLDRNWAHRDYFHGRNTQYQRGQLPDDLQPISRPHISIAFLSQATHLYMVAISVPVWDDPSSPNRKVIGVLARTAHLGLLLDEYRENRTANRLREISLVDQRSGIVLDHPWMTEQQMARFNRRDLPRVFSRLKVQEIHAGQAAGGNPSGSPEQVRSSDPVPGRVPGASRPAEPAVGVDRTDSYQDPVGRLAEELLASEEGTIPGSRQLWQGVRDRFAHRWLAAFAPVGNTGWTAVVQEREDRAMLPVQQMRADLEKYGQAAIVAGFSLVGLLWYFVVRALNDRAVRVSLLRGRGRSAGTASVGSESS
;
A
#
# COMPACT_ATOMS: atom_id res chain seq x y z
N TYR A 1 82.18 33.01 11.91
CA TYR A 1 81.21 32.00 11.43
C TYR A 1 80.59 32.56 10.15
N VAL A 2 80.49 31.76 9.08
CA VAL A 2 79.84 32.12 7.81
C VAL A 2 78.76 31.08 7.56
N MET A 3 77.55 31.51 7.22
CA MET A 3 76.40 30.64 6.97
C MET A 3 75.60 31.12 5.75
N GLU A 4 74.73 30.24 5.24
CA GLU A 4 73.77 30.57 4.18
C GLU A 4 72.89 31.76 4.60
N TYR A 5 72.66 32.69 3.67
CA TYR A 5 71.75 33.82 3.88
C TYR A 5 70.34 33.40 3.45
N LEU A 6 69.35 33.58 4.32
CA LEU A 6 67.94 33.29 4.01
C LEU A 6 67.15 34.59 3.83
N GLU A 7 66.51 34.73 2.68
CA GLU A 7 65.98 35.96 2.11
C GLU A 7 64.78 36.52 2.87
N ASN A 8 63.97 35.65 3.47
CA ASN A 8 62.75 36.04 4.19
C ASN A 8 62.99 36.29 5.69
N GLY A 9 64.24 36.32 6.13
CA GLY A 9 64.61 36.67 7.50
C GLY A 9 64.12 35.65 8.54
N SER A 10 63.84 36.12 9.75
CA SER A 10 63.39 35.26 10.86
C SER A 10 61.88 35.18 10.96
N LEU A 11 61.39 34.06 11.49
CA LEU A 11 59.99 33.86 11.86
C LEU A 11 59.52 34.91 12.89
N ALA A 12 60.42 35.46 13.71
CA ALA A 12 60.10 36.60 14.58
C ALA A 12 59.69 37.85 13.78
N SER A 13 60.38 38.13 12.68
CA SER A 13 60.06 39.26 11.80
C SER A 13 58.73 39.00 11.09
N PHE A 14 58.51 37.77 10.65
CA PHE A 14 57.26 37.36 10.01
C PHE A 14 56.05 37.42 10.96
N LEU A 15 56.21 37.06 12.23
CA LEU A 15 55.15 37.15 13.25
C LEU A 15 54.86 38.58 13.72
N ALA A 16 55.69 39.58 13.36
CA ALA A 16 55.40 40.98 13.63
C ALA A 16 54.15 41.47 12.87
N ASP A 17 53.85 40.85 11.72
CA ASP A 17 52.68 41.14 10.90
C ASP A 17 51.40 40.46 11.42
N GLY A 18 51.51 39.59 12.44
CA GLY A 18 50.39 38.96 13.13
C GLY A 18 50.46 37.43 13.22
N PRO A 19 49.43 36.80 13.81
CA PRO A 19 49.36 35.34 13.95
C PRO A 19 49.12 34.65 12.60
N LEU A 20 49.58 33.41 12.51
CA LEU A 20 49.45 32.54 11.34
C LEU A 20 48.17 31.67 11.39
N PRO A 21 47.58 31.37 10.22
CA PRO A 21 46.56 30.33 10.12
C PRO A 21 47.06 28.99 10.66
N ALA A 22 46.17 28.22 11.28
CA ALA A 22 46.56 26.97 11.96
C ALA A 22 47.21 25.91 11.05
N HIS A 23 46.96 25.93 9.74
CA HIS A 23 47.60 25.01 8.80
C HIS A 23 49.07 25.41 8.54
N GLU A 24 49.35 26.69 8.38
CA GLU A 24 50.71 27.22 8.21
C GLU A 24 51.55 27.02 9.48
N ALA A 25 50.98 27.32 10.66
CA ALA A 25 51.66 27.08 11.93
C ALA A 25 52.04 25.59 12.11
N VAL A 26 51.19 24.66 11.68
CA VAL A 26 51.47 23.22 11.72
C VAL A 26 52.51 22.82 10.67
N ARG A 27 52.48 23.40 9.46
CA ARG A 27 53.49 23.17 8.41
C ARG A 27 54.88 23.55 8.91
N ILE A 28 55.02 24.77 9.44
CA ILE A 28 56.28 25.28 9.98
C ILE A 28 56.74 24.43 11.17
N ALA A 29 55.86 24.16 12.14
CA ALA A 29 56.21 23.33 13.30
C ALA A 29 56.64 21.91 12.91
N ARG A 30 56.10 21.34 11.83
CA ARG A 30 56.51 20.03 11.33
C ARG A 30 57.95 20.05 10.80
N SER A 31 58.31 21.05 10.00
CA SER A 31 59.67 21.20 9.48
C SER A 31 60.68 21.47 10.61
N VAL A 32 60.32 22.31 11.60
CA VAL A 32 61.11 22.53 12.83
C VAL A 32 61.26 21.23 13.63
N LEU A 33 60.18 20.46 13.79
CA LEU A 33 60.23 19.15 14.45
C LEU A 33 61.15 18.15 13.77
N GLN A 34 61.16 18.12 12.43
CA GLN A 34 62.07 17.26 11.67
C GLN A 34 63.53 17.65 11.90
N ALA A 35 63.82 18.95 11.92
CA ALA A 35 65.15 19.47 12.24
C ALA A 35 65.57 19.14 13.68
N LEU A 36 64.68 19.31 14.67
CA LEU A 36 64.96 18.92 16.06
C LEU A 36 65.17 17.42 16.22
N VAL A 37 64.37 16.58 15.56
CA VAL A 37 64.56 15.13 15.57
C VAL A 37 65.93 14.77 15.02
N HIS A 38 66.37 15.43 13.94
CA HIS A 38 67.69 15.24 13.37
C HIS A 38 68.80 15.66 14.36
N ALA A 39 68.74 16.88 14.89
CA ALA A 39 69.72 17.39 15.85
C ALA A 39 69.81 16.51 17.11
N HIS A 40 68.68 16.13 17.69
CA HIS A 40 68.61 15.26 18.87
C HIS A 40 69.19 13.87 18.57
N SER A 41 69.00 13.34 17.36
CA SER A 41 69.59 12.06 16.95
C SER A 41 71.11 12.11 16.79
N SER A 42 71.66 13.31 16.52
CA SER A 42 73.09 13.61 16.52
C SER A 42 73.62 13.97 17.90
N GLY A 43 72.81 13.86 18.96
CA GLY A 43 73.20 14.17 20.33
C GLY A 43 73.29 15.67 20.65
N ILE A 44 72.64 16.53 19.86
CA ILE A 44 72.65 17.99 20.05
C ILE A 44 71.27 18.44 20.51
N LEU A 45 71.19 19.17 21.62
CA LEU A 45 70.00 19.87 22.12
C LEU A 45 70.09 21.34 21.75
N HIS A 46 69.00 21.96 21.27
CA HIS A 46 69.04 23.35 20.80
C HIS A 46 69.07 24.35 21.96
N CYS A 47 68.24 24.13 22.98
CA CYS A 47 68.15 24.89 24.24
C CYS A 47 67.70 26.36 24.15
N ASP A 48 67.77 27.02 23.00
CA ASP A 48 67.24 28.39 22.79
C ASP A 48 66.29 28.50 21.58
N LEU A 49 65.35 27.57 21.42
CA LEU A 49 64.42 27.60 20.30
C LEU A 49 63.37 28.71 20.50
N LYS A 50 63.30 29.64 19.54
CA LYS A 50 62.38 30.80 19.53
C LYS A 50 62.15 31.27 18.10
N PRO A 51 61.15 32.12 17.81
CA PRO A 51 60.91 32.63 16.46
C PRO A 51 62.12 33.32 15.82
N GLY A 52 62.98 33.96 16.62
CA GLY A 52 64.20 34.60 16.13
C GLY A 52 65.25 33.61 15.59
N ASN A 53 65.20 32.36 16.04
CA ASN A 53 66.15 31.29 15.70
C ASN A 53 65.56 30.31 14.67
N VAL A 54 64.46 30.70 14.02
CA VAL A 54 63.88 29.99 12.89
C VAL A 54 63.89 30.96 11.71
N LEU A 55 64.76 30.72 10.74
CA LEU A 55 64.87 31.53 9.52
C LEU A 55 63.99 30.93 8.43
N LEU A 56 63.56 31.77 7.48
CA LEU A 56 62.68 31.39 6.38
C LEU A 56 63.43 31.57 5.05
N ASP A 57 63.53 30.51 4.26
CA ASP A 57 64.11 30.57 2.91
C ASP A 57 63.13 31.18 1.89
N THR A 58 63.51 31.25 0.62
CA THR A 58 62.69 31.81 -0.48
C THR A 58 61.29 31.23 -0.59
N ASP A 59 61.11 29.96 -0.19
CA ASP A 59 59.83 29.24 -0.27
C ASP A 59 59.05 29.31 1.06
N PHE A 60 59.49 30.14 2.01
CA PHE A 60 58.98 30.21 3.38
C PHE A 60 59.06 28.85 4.11
N GLU A 61 60.06 28.03 3.78
CA GLU A 61 60.38 26.82 4.55
C GLU A 61 61.33 27.18 5.70
N PRO A 62 61.05 26.69 6.93
CA PRO A 62 61.80 27.08 8.11
C PRO A 62 63.11 26.30 8.25
N ARG A 63 64.18 27.00 8.62
CA ARG A 63 65.48 26.45 9.01
C ARG A 63 65.84 26.90 10.42
N ILE A 64 66.24 25.96 11.26
CA ILE A 64 66.71 26.28 12.62
C ILE A 64 68.14 26.83 12.54
N CYS A 65 68.40 27.93 13.23
CA CYS A 65 69.71 28.56 13.30
C CYS A 65 70.10 28.87 14.76
N ASP A 66 71.32 29.39 14.95
CA ASP A 66 71.86 29.82 16.25
C ASP A 66 71.94 28.71 17.33
N PHE A 67 72.94 27.84 17.14
CA PHE A 67 73.32 26.80 18.10
C PHE A 67 74.25 27.31 19.22
N GLY A 68 74.36 28.63 19.43
CA GLY A 68 75.27 29.21 20.42
C GLY A 68 74.96 28.81 21.88
N GLN A 69 73.72 28.43 22.16
CA GLN A 69 73.28 27.88 23.47
C GLN A 69 73.07 26.37 23.45
N SER A 70 73.42 25.70 22.34
CA SER A 70 73.23 24.26 22.21
C SER A 70 74.12 23.47 23.17
N ARG A 71 73.68 22.26 23.53
CA ARG A 71 74.41 21.34 24.40
C ARG A 71 74.47 19.96 23.79
N LEU A 72 75.60 19.31 23.91
CA LEU A 72 75.67 17.88 23.65
C LEU A 72 74.89 17.16 24.76
N THR A 73 74.18 16.08 24.43
CA THR A 73 73.32 15.36 25.39
C THR A 73 74.07 14.77 26.60
N HIS A 74 75.40 14.74 26.56
CA HIS A 74 76.27 14.28 27.65
C HIS A 74 76.93 15.42 28.45
N GLU A 75 76.78 16.67 28.01
CA GLU A 75 77.24 17.84 28.74
C GLU A 75 76.30 18.13 29.92
N GLN A 76 76.89 18.50 31.05
CA GLN A 76 76.14 18.83 32.28
C GLN A 76 76.07 20.33 32.55
N ASP A 77 76.68 21.15 31.68
CA ASP A 77 76.71 22.60 31.85
C ASP A 77 75.34 23.21 31.52
N PRO A 78 74.80 24.10 32.38
CA PRO A 78 73.52 24.76 32.13
C PRO A 78 73.54 25.57 30.83
N ALA A 79 72.38 25.71 30.19
CA ALA A 79 72.19 26.57 29.02
C ALA A 79 71.05 27.56 29.26
N LEU A 80 71.33 28.86 29.09
CA LEU A 80 70.35 29.92 29.22
C LEU A 80 69.62 30.11 27.89
N GLY A 81 68.33 29.82 27.86
CA GLY A 81 67.43 30.16 26.75
C GLY A 81 66.79 31.55 26.88
N THR A 82 65.81 31.82 26.03
CA THR A 82 65.05 33.06 26.01
C THR A 82 63.76 32.96 26.83
N LEU A 83 63.48 33.95 27.68
CA LEU A 83 62.26 34.02 28.49
C LEU A 83 60.99 33.82 27.64
N PHE A 84 59.98 33.19 28.23
CA PHE A 84 58.71 32.78 27.61
C PHE A 84 58.80 31.66 26.56
N TYR A 85 60.01 31.22 26.19
CA TYR A 85 60.27 30.00 25.41
C TYR A 85 61.09 28.97 26.19
N MET A 86 61.86 29.44 27.17
CA MET A 86 62.62 28.63 28.12
C MET A 86 61.69 27.80 29.00
N ALA A 87 62.01 26.51 29.16
CA ALA A 87 61.26 25.63 30.06
C ALA A 87 61.45 26.02 31.56
N PRO A 88 60.46 25.79 32.44
CA PRO A 88 60.58 26.13 33.87
C PRO A 88 61.80 25.52 34.57
N GLU A 89 62.15 24.28 34.22
CA GLU A 89 63.30 23.58 34.77
C GLU A 89 64.63 24.11 34.22
N GLN A 90 64.66 24.63 32.99
CA GLN A 90 65.84 25.25 32.40
C GLN A 90 66.17 26.58 33.10
N ALA A 91 65.14 27.29 33.58
CA ALA A 91 65.30 28.50 34.38
C ALA A 91 65.82 28.25 35.82
N ALA A 92 65.98 26.99 36.25
CA ALA A 92 66.50 26.67 37.58
C ALA A 92 68.04 26.74 37.67
N THR A 93 68.74 26.81 36.53
CA THR A 93 70.20 26.94 36.38
C THR A 93 71.07 25.83 36.99
N ASP A 94 70.49 24.89 37.74
CA ASP A 94 71.13 23.70 38.33
C ASP A 94 70.72 22.38 37.67
N THR A 95 70.04 22.46 36.52
CA THR A 95 69.46 21.31 35.83
C THR A 95 70.24 20.91 34.57
N ILE A 96 70.32 19.60 34.35
CA ILE A 96 70.98 19.02 33.18
C ILE A 96 70.08 19.21 31.94
N PRO A 97 70.65 19.63 30.79
CA PRO A 97 69.94 19.73 29.52
C PRO A 97 69.16 18.45 29.15
N ASP A 98 67.87 18.61 28.81
CA ASP A 98 66.97 17.51 28.44
C ASP A 98 66.20 17.86 27.15
N ALA A 99 65.94 16.88 26.30
CA ALA A 99 65.19 17.06 25.04
C ALA A 99 63.79 17.68 25.24
N ARG A 100 63.21 17.57 26.44
CA ARG A 100 61.92 18.16 26.82
C ARG A 100 61.97 19.68 26.97
N TRP A 101 63.16 20.29 27.04
CA TRP A 101 63.32 21.74 26.97
C TRP A 101 62.92 22.23 25.58
N ASP A 102 63.47 21.60 24.54
CA ASP A 102 63.11 21.90 23.15
C ASP A 102 61.64 21.56 22.84
N VAL A 103 61.06 20.55 23.49
CA VAL A 103 59.61 20.26 23.39
C VAL A 103 58.76 21.39 23.94
N TYR A 104 59.14 21.98 25.08
CA TYR A 104 58.42 23.13 25.65
C TYR A 104 58.58 24.35 24.74
N ALA A 105 59.80 24.63 24.29
CA ALA A 105 60.11 25.74 23.40
C ALA A 105 59.36 25.64 22.07
N LEU A 106 59.22 24.43 21.50
CA LEU A 106 58.38 24.17 20.34
C LEU A 106 56.89 24.42 20.64
N GLY A 107 56.39 23.98 21.80
CA GLY A 107 55.03 24.27 22.25
C GLY A 107 54.75 25.78 22.33
N ALA A 108 55.72 26.54 22.85
CA ALA A 108 55.68 27.99 22.96
C ALA A 108 55.75 28.67 21.59
N LEU A 109 56.59 28.16 20.68
CA LEU A 109 56.69 28.59 19.29
C LEU A 109 55.36 28.38 18.55
N LEU A 110 54.77 27.18 18.66
CA LEU A 110 53.50 26.85 18.02
C LEU A 110 52.34 27.66 18.61
N TYR A 111 52.34 27.91 19.92
CA TYR A 111 51.39 28.83 20.55
C TYR A 111 51.53 30.25 20.00
N HIS A 112 52.75 30.77 19.92
CA HIS A 112 53.02 32.10 19.39
C HIS A 112 52.56 32.23 17.95
N MET A 113 52.89 31.27 17.08
CA MET A 113 52.41 31.30 15.69
C MET A 113 50.88 31.37 15.61
N LEU A 114 50.14 30.78 16.55
CA LEU A 114 48.67 30.78 16.52
C LEU A 114 48.03 32.00 17.17
N VAL A 115 48.66 32.56 18.21
CA VAL A 115 48.07 33.58 19.08
C VAL A 115 48.65 34.97 18.83
N GLY A 116 49.88 35.06 18.29
CA GLY A 116 50.59 36.31 18.01
C GLY A 116 51.54 36.76 19.13
N HIS A 117 51.58 36.05 20.26
CA HIS A 117 52.60 36.22 21.30
C HIS A 117 52.93 34.90 22.00
N ALA A 118 54.10 34.83 22.65
CA ALA A 118 54.53 33.67 23.43
C ALA A 118 53.56 33.35 24.59
N PRO A 119 53.47 32.08 25.04
CA PRO A 119 52.64 31.73 26.19
C PRO A 119 53.12 32.47 27.44
N PHE A 120 52.18 32.88 28.29
CA PHE A 120 52.43 33.66 29.51
C PHE A 120 53.08 35.04 29.31
N ARG A 121 53.32 35.49 28.07
CA ARG A 121 53.89 36.81 27.77
C ARG A 121 52.81 37.88 27.77
N THR A 122 52.43 38.36 28.95
CA THR A 122 51.54 39.52 29.14
C THR A 122 52.35 40.74 29.60
N PRO A 123 51.87 41.97 29.40
CA PRO A 123 52.56 43.18 29.90
C PRO A 123 52.89 43.10 31.39
N GLU A 124 52.00 42.54 32.19
CA GLU A 124 52.17 42.37 33.63
C GLU A 124 53.30 41.38 33.94
N ASN A 125 53.32 40.22 33.28
CA ASN A 125 54.37 39.21 33.48
C ASN A 125 55.73 39.69 32.97
N GLU A 126 55.77 40.46 31.88
CA GLU A 126 57.01 41.08 31.40
C GLU A 126 57.56 42.11 32.40
N GLN A 127 56.69 42.96 32.94
CA GLN A 127 57.07 43.96 33.94
C GLN A 127 57.53 43.28 35.25
N GLU A 128 56.83 42.25 35.69
CA GLU A 128 57.15 41.46 36.88
C GLU A 128 58.55 40.83 36.77
N VAL A 129 58.92 40.28 35.61
CA VAL A 129 60.26 39.72 35.43
C VAL A 129 61.31 40.83 35.29
N ARG A 130 61.03 41.92 34.56
CA ARG A 130 62.01 42.99 34.28
C ARG A 130 62.39 43.84 35.49
N ARG A 131 61.51 43.96 36.50
CA ARG A 131 61.74 44.80 37.69
C ARG A 131 62.90 44.31 38.57
N HIS A 132 63.34 43.07 38.40
CA HIS A 132 64.46 42.49 39.13
C HIS A 132 65.80 42.84 38.48
N GLU A 133 66.82 43.14 39.28
CA GLU A 133 68.13 43.60 38.79
C GLU A 133 69.05 42.44 38.41
N THR A 134 69.06 41.35 39.19
CA THR A 134 69.94 40.20 38.94
C THR A 134 69.28 39.12 38.09
N LEU A 135 70.09 38.38 37.32
CA LEU A 135 69.60 37.28 36.47
C LEU A 135 68.87 36.21 37.29
N GLU A 136 69.42 35.81 38.45
CA GLU A 136 68.81 34.81 39.33
C GLU A 136 67.41 35.22 39.80
N GLN A 137 67.25 36.49 40.19
CA GLN A 137 65.94 37.02 40.59
C GLN A 137 64.94 37.04 39.43
N ARG A 138 65.39 37.39 38.22
CA ARG A 138 64.55 37.35 37.00
C ARG A 138 64.09 35.93 36.67
N LEU A 139 64.98 34.95 36.76
CA LEU A 139 64.66 33.54 36.50
C LEU A 139 63.73 32.96 37.56
N ALA A 140 63.92 33.32 38.84
CA ALA A 140 63.01 32.94 39.93
C ALA A 140 61.60 33.52 39.72
N ALA A 141 61.50 34.80 39.36
CA ALA A 141 60.22 35.46 39.04
C ALA A 141 59.54 34.80 37.83
N TYR A 142 60.29 34.49 36.76
CA TYR A 142 59.77 33.79 35.59
C TYR A 142 59.21 32.40 35.93
N ARG A 143 59.94 31.61 36.75
CA ARG A 143 59.46 30.29 37.21
C ARG A 143 58.16 30.41 37.99
N LYS A 144 58.04 31.43 38.85
CA LYS A 144 56.82 31.71 39.61
C LYS A 144 55.64 32.01 38.67
N VAL A 145 55.84 32.85 37.65
CA VAL A 145 54.83 33.15 36.63
C VAL A 145 54.34 31.86 35.93
N LEU A 146 55.24 30.96 35.54
CA LEU A 146 54.86 29.71 34.87
C LEU A 146 54.11 28.74 35.80
N GLN A 147 54.42 28.72 37.10
CA GLN A 147 53.83 27.79 38.08
C GLN A 147 52.47 28.27 38.61
N GLU A 148 52.34 29.57 38.89
CA GLU A 148 51.16 30.16 39.53
C GLU A 148 50.20 30.80 38.51
N GLY A 149 50.67 31.10 37.30
CA GLY A 149 49.90 31.76 36.26
C GLY A 149 48.75 30.90 35.69
N PRO A 150 47.68 31.54 35.15
CA PRO A 150 46.61 30.82 34.50
C PRO A 150 47.14 30.07 33.27
N ARG A 151 46.58 28.89 33.00
CA ARG A 151 46.99 28.10 31.83
C ARG A 151 46.68 28.89 30.55
N PRO A 152 47.61 28.98 29.59
CA PRO A 152 47.37 29.63 28.32
C PRO A 152 46.40 28.78 27.51
N VAL A 153 45.21 29.33 27.22
CA VAL A 153 44.12 28.61 26.54
C VAL A 153 43.67 29.31 25.25
N GLU A 154 44.29 30.42 24.88
CA GLU A 154 43.85 31.26 23.77
C GLU A 154 43.96 30.53 22.41
N HIS A 155 44.99 29.70 22.23
CA HIS A 155 45.15 28.85 21.04
C HIS A 155 43.96 27.94 20.78
N ARG A 156 43.18 27.59 21.81
CA ARG A 156 41.97 26.75 21.67
C ARG A 156 40.81 27.48 20.98
N ARG A 157 40.84 28.81 20.95
CA ARG A 157 39.81 29.66 20.32
C ARG A 157 40.16 30.05 18.88
N VAL A 158 41.39 29.76 18.43
CA VAL A 158 41.86 30.10 17.09
C VAL A 158 41.16 29.25 16.03
N SER A 159 40.65 29.90 14.97
CA SER A 159 40.01 29.22 13.85
C SER A 159 40.96 28.22 13.19
N GLY A 160 40.47 27.00 12.94
CA GLY A 160 41.27 25.92 12.36
C GLY A 160 42.03 25.05 13.37
N VAL A 161 42.12 25.45 14.63
CA VAL A 161 42.65 24.61 15.73
C VAL A 161 41.58 23.62 16.16
N ASP A 162 41.78 22.34 15.84
CA ASP A 162 40.91 21.28 16.36
C ASP A 162 41.37 20.79 17.74
N ARG A 163 40.48 20.02 18.39
CA ARG A 163 40.73 19.46 19.73
C ARG A 163 42.08 18.76 19.86
N ARG A 164 42.53 18.03 18.84
CA ARG A 164 43.79 17.27 18.90
C ARG A 164 45.00 18.20 18.83
N LEU A 165 44.97 19.23 17.97
CA LEU A 165 46.06 20.22 17.91
C LEU A 165 46.19 20.98 19.24
N ALA A 166 45.07 21.40 19.81
CA ALA A 166 45.04 22.03 21.13
C ALA A 166 45.65 21.14 22.23
N GLU A 167 45.29 19.85 22.26
CA GLU A 167 45.85 18.88 23.21
C GLU A 167 47.36 18.65 23.02
N ILE A 168 47.86 18.69 21.79
CA ILE A 168 49.30 18.61 21.49
C ILE A 168 50.04 19.82 22.06
N ILE A 169 49.54 21.04 21.81
CA ILE A 169 50.13 22.28 22.33
C ILE A 169 50.13 22.28 23.87
N ASP A 170 48.99 21.95 24.48
CA ASP A 170 48.85 21.87 25.95
C ASP A 170 49.79 20.87 26.60
N ARG A 171 50.07 19.76 25.91
CA ARG A 171 50.98 18.73 26.41
C ARG A 171 52.44 19.18 26.29
N CYS A 172 52.80 19.91 25.24
CA CYS A 172 54.14 20.51 25.12
C CYS A 172 54.39 21.56 26.23
N LEU A 173 53.37 22.36 26.57
CA LEU A 173 53.46 23.45 27.55
C LEU A 173 53.26 23.04 29.02
N LYS A 174 53.28 21.74 29.36
CA LYS A 174 53.16 21.31 30.77
C LYS A 174 54.35 21.80 31.59
N THR A 175 54.11 22.36 32.77
CA THR A 175 55.18 22.81 33.67
C THR A 175 56.05 21.64 34.13
N ASP A 176 55.43 20.52 34.50
CA ASP A 176 56.10 19.26 34.82
C ASP A 176 56.62 18.56 33.54
N PRO A 177 57.95 18.38 33.37
CA PRO A 177 58.53 17.75 32.19
C PRO A 177 58.08 16.29 32.02
N ALA A 178 57.77 15.56 33.09
CA ALA A 178 57.28 14.17 33.00
C ALA A 178 55.91 14.05 32.32
N ARG A 179 55.15 15.15 32.27
CA ARG A 179 53.83 15.23 31.62
C ARG A 179 53.90 15.70 30.17
N ARG A 180 55.08 16.14 29.69
CA ARG A 180 55.30 16.53 28.29
C ARG A 180 55.42 15.31 27.38
N PHE A 181 55.50 15.57 26.08
CA PHE A 181 56.04 14.58 25.14
C PHE A 181 57.50 14.31 25.48
N ARG A 182 57.94 13.06 25.32
CA ARG A 182 59.29 12.65 25.73
C ARG A 182 60.39 13.29 24.89
N ASN A 183 60.11 13.62 23.63
CA ASN A 183 61.03 14.21 22.66
C ASN A 183 60.25 14.76 21.45
N ALA A 184 60.95 15.42 20.53
CA ALA A 184 60.39 15.96 19.30
C ALA A 184 59.69 14.89 18.43
N GLN A 185 60.22 13.66 18.36
CA GLN A 185 59.63 12.59 17.54
C GLN A 185 58.21 12.22 18.01
N GLU A 186 57.93 12.21 19.31
CA GLU A 186 56.59 11.91 19.84
C GLU A 186 55.57 13.01 19.46
N VAL A 187 56.00 14.28 19.44
CA VAL A 187 55.16 15.41 18.98
C VAL A 187 54.87 15.30 17.48
N LEU A 188 55.90 15.01 16.67
CA LEU A 188 55.76 14.82 15.23
C LEU A 188 54.78 13.69 14.90
N ASN A 189 54.90 12.54 15.58
CA ASN A 189 53.96 11.42 15.44
C ASN A 189 52.51 11.83 15.79
N ALA A 190 52.32 12.68 16.81
CA ALA A 190 51.00 13.15 17.20
C ALA A 190 50.37 14.08 16.14
N LEU A 191 51.17 14.96 15.52
CA LEU A 191 50.72 15.79 14.40
C LEU A 191 50.37 14.95 13.16
N GLU A 192 51.21 13.98 12.77
CA GLU A 192 50.90 13.07 11.65
C GLU A 192 49.62 12.27 11.88
N PHE A 193 49.41 11.78 13.11
CA PHE A 193 48.20 11.04 13.46
C PHE A 193 46.94 11.89 13.34
N ARG A 194 47.03 13.18 13.71
CA ARG A 194 45.96 14.15 13.55
C ARG A 194 45.61 14.32 12.06
N GLU A 195 46.59 14.49 11.19
CA GLU A 195 46.36 14.69 9.74
C GLU A 195 45.70 13.48 9.08
N ARG A 196 46.20 12.27 9.34
CA ARG A 196 45.62 11.02 8.81
C ARG A 196 44.17 10.82 9.24
N ALA A 197 43.83 11.23 10.47
CA ALA A 197 42.46 11.15 10.96
C ALA A 197 41.52 12.18 10.31
N ARG A 198 42.01 13.39 9.98
CA ARG A 198 41.24 14.38 9.22
C ARG A 198 40.94 13.89 7.80
N ALA A 199 41.90 13.29 7.12
CA ALA A 199 41.76 12.81 5.74
C ALA A 199 40.71 11.69 5.55
N ARG A 200 40.45 10.87 6.58
CA ARG A 200 39.53 9.72 6.49
C ARG A 200 38.06 10.05 6.78
N ARG A 201 37.74 11.22 7.36
CA ARG A 201 36.37 11.61 7.71
C ARG A 201 35.37 11.65 6.54
N PRO A 202 35.69 12.20 5.35
CA PRO A 202 34.72 12.25 4.26
C PRO A 202 34.41 10.87 3.67
N LEU A 203 35.41 9.99 3.56
CA LEU A 203 35.22 8.60 3.10
C LEU A 203 34.33 7.79 4.04
N ILE A 204 34.44 8.05 5.35
CA ILE A 204 33.60 7.44 6.37
C ILE A 204 32.16 7.95 6.23
N ALA A 205 31.93 9.26 6.13
CA ALA A 205 30.57 9.79 5.95
C ALA A 205 29.86 9.24 4.69
N LEU A 206 30.60 9.08 3.58
CA LEU A 206 30.06 8.56 2.32
C LEU A 206 29.57 7.09 2.43
N GLY A 207 30.18 6.29 3.31
CA GLY A 207 29.85 4.88 3.51
C GLY A 207 28.48 4.60 4.15
N ILE A 208 27.87 5.57 4.84
CA ILE A 208 26.49 5.48 5.35
C ILE A 208 25.52 6.13 4.39
N VAL A 209 25.87 7.34 3.94
CA VAL A 209 24.95 8.20 3.21
C VAL A 209 24.55 7.53 1.89
N GLY A 210 25.49 6.89 1.20
CA GLY A 210 25.21 6.15 -0.04
C GLY A 210 24.15 5.05 0.12
N PRO A 211 24.37 4.04 0.97
CA PRO A 211 23.40 2.97 1.20
C PRO A 211 22.05 3.46 1.74
N VAL A 212 22.05 4.45 2.64
CA VAL A 212 20.82 5.04 3.20
C VAL A 212 20.02 5.77 2.12
N LEU A 213 20.67 6.58 1.28
CA LEU A 213 20.02 7.24 0.15
C LEU A 213 19.50 6.24 -0.88
N LEU A 214 20.24 5.16 -1.14
CA LEU A 214 19.82 4.09 -2.05
C LEU A 214 18.58 3.36 -1.51
N LEU A 215 18.53 3.01 -0.22
CA LEU A 215 17.33 2.45 0.42
C LEU A 215 16.16 3.43 0.34
N ALA A 216 16.38 4.71 0.64
CA ALA A 216 15.34 5.74 0.56
C ALA A 216 14.80 5.93 -0.87
N ALA A 217 15.66 5.85 -1.90
CA ALA A 217 15.27 5.93 -3.30
C ALA A 217 14.48 4.69 -3.78
N MET A 218 14.73 3.52 -3.18
CA MET A 218 14.00 2.28 -3.50
C MET A 218 12.60 2.23 -2.89
N LEU A 219 12.34 2.91 -1.76
CA LEU A 219 11.02 2.96 -1.11
C LEU A 219 9.86 3.37 -2.05
N PRO A 220 9.93 4.49 -2.81
CA PRO A 220 8.85 4.88 -3.71
C PRO A 220 8.67 3.89 -4.87
N ILE A 221 9.75 3.29 -5.37
CA ILE A 221 9.70 2.28 -6.44
C ILE A 221 8.98 1.03 -5.93
N ALA A 222 9.38 0.53 -4.75
CA ALA A 222 8.74 -0.62 -4.12
C ALA A 222 7.26 -0.38 -3.82
N ARG A 223 6.89 0.82 -3.32
CA ARG A 223 5.49 1.19 -3.11
C ARG A 223 4.68 1.20 -4.41
N ARG A 224 5.22 1.79 -5.49
CA ARG A 224 4.55 1.80 -6.80
C ARG A 224 4.37 0.40 -7.36
N ALA A 225 5.41 -0.44 -7.27
CA ALA A 225 5.34 -1.83 -7.70
C ALA A 225 4.29 -2.62 -6.90
N MET A 226 4.23 -2.41 -5.59
CA MET A 226 3.23 -3.02 -4.70
C MET A 226 1.81 -2.58 -5.05
N GLN A 227 1.59 -1.28 -5.25
CA GLN A 227 0.29 -0.74 -5.68
C GLN A 227 -0.14 -1.32 -7.02
N SER A 228 0.76 -1.30 -8.01
CA SER A 228 0.50 -1.89 -9.33
C SER A 228 0.17 -3.38 -9.26
N ALA A 229 0.86 -4.15 -8.40
CA ALA A 229 0.56 -5.56 -8.19
C ALA A 229 -0.83 -5.78 -7.57
N VAL A 230 -1.20 -4.97 -6.56
CA VAL A 230 -2.53 -5.01 -5.93
C VAL A 230 -3.63 -4.64 -6.93
N ASP A 231 -3.42 -3.59 -7.71
CA ASP A 231 -4.39 -3.11 -8.70
C ASP A 231 -4.58 -4.15 -9.83
N THR A 232 -3.49 -4.75 -10.30
CA THR A 232 -3.54 -5.82 -11.32
C THR A 232 -4.24 -7.06 -10.77
N ALA A 233 -3.96 -7.46 -9.53
CA ALA A 233 -4.63 -8.59 -8.88
C ALA A 233 -6.13 -8.33 -8.71
N ARG A 234 -6.50 -7.10 -8.30
CA ARG A 234 -7.89 -6.66 -8.20
C ARG A 234 -8.60 -6.74 -9.55
N ALA A 235 -8.02 -6.19 -10.61
CA ALA A 235 -8.58 -6.23 -11.95
C ALA A 235 -8.82 -7.67 -12.43
N ASN A 236 -7.80 -8.53 -12.33
CA ASN A 236 -7.88 -9.94 -12.76
C ASN A 236 -8.92 -10.74 -11.96
N LEU A 237 -9.03 -10.52 -10.65
CA LEU A 237 -10.04 -11.20 -9.83
C LEU A 237 -11.45 -10.69 -10.13
N THR A 238 -11.60 -9.39 -10.36
CA THR A 238 -12.88 -8.81 -10.79
C THR A 238 -13.34 -9.43 -12.11
N GLU A 239 -12.45 -9.49 -13.10
CA GLU A 239 -12.73 -10.09 -14.41
C GLU A 239 -13.15 -11.56 -14.29
N ARG A 240 -12.38 -12.37 -13.55
CA ARG A 240 -12.71 -13.79 -13.31
C ARG A 240 -14.03 -13.99 -12.57
N ALA A 241 -14.31 -13.15 -11.57
CA ALA A 241 -15.58 -13.21 -10.84
C ALA A 241 -16.76 -12.93 -11.79
N LEU A 242 -16.66 -11.87 -12.59
CA LEU A 242 -17.69 -11.49 -13.56
C LEU A 242 -17.90 -12.52 -14.66
N GLU A 243 -16.82 -13.13 -15.19
CA GLU A 243 -16.94 -14.22 -16.15
C GLU A 243 -17.67 -15.43 -15.56
N SER A 244 -17.34 -15.79 -14.31
CA SER A 244 -17.99 -16.88 -13.60
C SER A 244 -19.47 -16.59 -13.29
N ASP A 245 -19.78 -15.36 -12.90
CA ASP A 245 -21.14 -14.91 -12.63
C ASP A 245 -21.97 -14.84 -13.90
N LEU A 246 -21.39 -14.39 -15.02
CA LEU A 246 -22.04 -14.38 -16.33
C LEU A 246 -22.37 -15.78 -16.82
N LEU A 247 -21.44 -16.73 -16.66
CA LEU A 247 -21.71 -18.14 -16.97
C LEU A 247 -22.88 -18.66 -16.13
N SER A 248 -22.89 -18.32 -14.83
CA SER A 248 -23.96 -18.72 -13.90
C SER A 248 -25.30 -18.10 -14.28
N ALA A 249 -25.33 -16.81 -14.62
CA ALA A 249 -26.52 -16.11 -15.07
C ALA A 249 -27.07 -16.72 -16.37
N ASN A 250 -26.20 -17.08 -17.32
CA ASN A 250 -26.60 -17.74 -18.56
C ASN A 250 -27.17 -19.14 -18.32
N LEU A 251 -26.56 -19.93 -17.45
CA LEU A 251 -27.06 -21.26 -17.09
C LEU A 251 -28.43 -21.15 -16.41
N LEU A 252 -28.56 -20.24 -15.45
CA LEU A 252 -29.82 -19.95 -14.76
C LEU A 252 -30.92 -19.52 -15.75
N ALA A 253 -30.62 -18.56 -16.63
CA ALA A 253 -31.57 -18.06 -17.61
C ALA A 253 -32.02 -19.14 -18.60
N ARG A 254 -31.09 -19.96 -19.11
CA ARG A 254 -31.40 -21.07 -20.02
C ARG A 254 -32.24 -22.16 -19.34
N ASN A 255 -31.95 -22.46 -18.08
CA ASN A 255 -32.71 -23.47 -17.35
C ASN A 255 -34.10 -22.95 -17.01
N LEU A 256 -34.23 -21.69 -16.59
CA LEU A 256 -35.54 -21.07 -16.37
C LEU A 256 -36.37 -21.02 -17.67
N GLU A 257 -35.75 -20.66 -18.80
CA GLU A 257 -36.41 -20.70 -20.10
C GLU A 257 -36.87 -22.12 -20.45
N ARG A 258 -35.99 -23.12 -20.31
CA ARG A 258 -36.31 -24.52 -20.56
C ARG A 258 -37.48 -24.99 -19.71
N GLU A 259 -37.44 -24.68 -18.42
CA GLU A 259 -38.47 -25.04 -17.46
C GLU A 259 -39.84 -24.45 -17.86
N LEU A 260 -39.88 -23.17 -18.28
CA LEU A 260 -41.11 -22.54 -18.78
C LEU A 260 -41.62 -23.19 -20.07
N ILE A 261 -40.71 -23.59 -20.97
CA ILE A 261 -41.03 -24.26 -22.23
C ILE A 261 -41.59 -25.66 -21.99
N GLU A 262 -40.93 -26.46 -21.17
CA GLU A 262 -41.36 -27.81 -20.77
C GLU A 262 -42.72 -27.72 -20.09
N ARG A 263 -42.87 -26.76 -19.16
CA ARG A 263 -44.15 -26.53 -18.51
C ARG A 263 -45.27 -26.16 -19.49
N ARG A 264 -44.97 -25.35 -20.48
CA ARG A 264 -45.95 -25.02 -21.53
C ARG A 264 -46.31 -26.25 -22.35
N ALA A 265 -45.34 -27.11 -22.69
CA ALA A 265 -45.57 -28.32 -23.47
C ALA A 265 -46.50 -29.30 -22.74
N GLU A 266 -46.27 -29.55 -21.45
CA GLU A 266 -47.15 -30.38 -20.61
C GLU A 266 -48.59 -29.87 -20.61
N LEU A 267 -48.79 -28.55 -20.52
CA LEU A 267 -50.13 -27.96 -20.57
C LEU A 267 -50.79 -28.12 -21.95
N VAL A 268 -50.02 -28.02 -23.04
CA VAL A 268 -50.53 -28.25 -24.40
C VAL A 268 -51.03 -29.69 -24.56
N GLU A 269 -50.33 -30.66 -23.98
CA GLU A 269 -50.76 -32.07 -23.98
C GLU A 269 -52.08 -32.25 -23.23
N VAL A 270 -52.22 -31.64 -22.04
CA VAL A 270 -53.48 -31.68 -21.27
C VAL A 270 -54.63 -31.02 -22.03
N ALA A 271 -54.38 -29.87 -22.66
CA ALA A 271 -55.39 -29.16 -23.46
C ALA A 271 -55.82 -29.93 -24.73
N ALA A 272 -54.99 -30.86 -25.20
CA ALA A 272 -55.27 -31.71 -26.35
C ALA A 272 -56.11 -32.96 -25.99
N ASP A 273 -56.35 -33.26 -24.71
CA ASP A 273 -57.14 -34.42 -24.28
C ASP A 273 -58.60 -34.33 -24.76
N PRO A 274 -59.09 -35.28 -25.58
CA PRO A 274 -60.49 -35.34 -25.98
C PRO A 274 -61.47 -35.37 -24.80
N ALA A 275 -61.13 -36.06 -23.71
CA ALA A 275 -62.00 -36.18 -22.55
C ALA A 275 -62.21 -34.82 -21.85
N LEU A 276 -61.18 -33.96 -21.85
CA LEU A 276 -61.29 -32.60 -21.33
C LEU A 276 -62.30 -31.78 -22.15
N ARG A 277 -62.27 -31.90 -23.48
CA ARG A 277 -63.21 -31.19 -24.37
C ARG A 277 -64.64 -31.64 -24.15
N GLU A 278 -64.87 -32.94 -24.05
CA GLU A 278 -66.20 -33.50 -23.75
C GLU A 278 -66.73 -33.02 -22.39
N ALA A 279 -65.86 -32.98 -21.37
CA ALA A 279 -66.26 -32.49 -20.05
C ALA A 279 -66.59 -31.00 -20.04
N ILE A 280 -65.85 -30.17 -20.79
CA ILE A 280 -66.18 -28.74 -20.96
C ILE A 280 -67.55 -28.60 -21.64
N ALA A 281 -67.79 -29.33 -22.73
CA ALA A 281 -69.05 -29.28 -23.45
C ALA A 281 -70.24 -29.73 -22.57
N GLN A 282 -70.10 -30.81 -21.80
CA GLN A 282 -71.12 -31.28 -20.85
C GLN A 282 -71.41 -30.24 -19.76
N SER A 283 -70.35 -29.65 -19.19
CA SER A 283 -70.51 -28.59 -18.19
C SER A 283 -71.21 -27.36 -18.77
N GLU A 284 -70.89 -26.95 -19.99
CA GLU A 284 -71.53 -25.81 -20.66
C GLU A 284 -73.04 -26.04 -20.88
N VAL A 285 -73.45 -27.25 -21.28
CA VAL A 285 -74.88 -27.62 -21.44
C VAL A 285 -75.66 -27.46 -20.13
N SER A 286 -75.03 -27.75 -18.99
CA SER A 286 -75.64 -27.58 -17.67
C SER A 286 -75.57 -26.14 -17.12
N ASN A 287 -75.09 -25.18 -17.91
CA ASN A 287 -74.71 -23.84 -17.48
C ASN A 287 -73.72 -23.87 -16.29
N TRP A 288 -72.75 -24.80 -16.36
CA TRP A 288 -71.70 -25.03 -15.37
C TRP A 288 -72.18 -25.48 -13.98
N ASN A 289 -73.43 -25.96 -13.86
CA ASN A 289 -73.96 -26.52 -12.61
C ASN A 289 -73.41 -27.93 -12.33
N ASP A 290 -73.21 -28.74 -13.38
CA ASP A 290 -72.53 -30.04 -13.29
C ASP A 290 -71.09 -29.91 -13.80
N ARG A 291 -70.13 -30.13 -12.90
CA ARG A 291 -68.69 -30.04 -13.16
C ARG A 291 -67.94 -31.31 -12.75
N ASP A 292 -68.64 -32.39 -12.38
CA ASP A 292 -68.00 -33.56 -11.76
C ASP A 292 -67.02 -34.25 -12.71
N SER A 293 -67.39 -34.37 -13.99
CA SER A 293 -66.51 -34.89 -15.05
C SER A 293 -65.27 -34.02 -15.23
N LEU A 294 -65.43 -32.70 -15.22
CA LEU A 294 -64.33 -31.74 -15.36
C LEU A 294 -63.36 -31.82 -14.17
N PHE A 295 -63.86 -31.81 -12.93
CA PHE A 295 -63.04 -31.96 -11.73
C PHE A 295 -62.29 -33.29 -11.70
N ARG A 296 -62.92 -34.38 -12.15
CA ARG A 296 -62.30 -35.71 -12.20
C ARG A 296 -61.16 -35.79 -13.21
N ILE A 297 -61.34 -35.26 -14.42
CA ILE A 297 -60.35 -35.28 -15.49
C ILE A 297 -59.19 -34.36 -15.17
N MET A 298 -59.47 -33.10 -14.83
CA MET A 298 -58.44 -32.13 -14.49
C MET A 298 -57.68 -32.52 -13.22
N GLY A 299 -58.37 -33.07 -12.22
CA GLY A 299 -57.73 -33.61 -11.02
C GLY A 299 -56.81 -34.81 -11.30
N ARG A 300 -57.10 -35.62 -12.33
CA ARG A 300 -56.22 -36.70 -12.79
C ARG A 300 -54.95 -36.15 -13.42
N HIS A 301 -55.08 -35.24 -14.38
CA HIS A 301 -53.93 -34.60 -15.05
C HIS A 301 -53.04 -33.85 -14.07
N HIS A 302 -53.63 -33.05 -13.18
CA HIS A 302 -52.89 -32.35 -12.13
C HIS A 302 -52.12 -33.33 -11.24
N ARG A 303 -52.71 -34.45 -10.81
CA ARG A 303 -52.00 -35.46 -10.01
C ARG A 303 -50.88 -36.14 -10.79
N LEU A 304 -51.08 -36.48 -12.05
CA LEU A 304 -50.08 -37.14 -12.89
C LEU A 304 -48.85 -36.25 -13.10
N LEU A 305 -49.05 -34.99 -13.48
CA LEU A 305 -47.96 -34.05 -13.69
C LEU A 305 -47.28 -33.62 -12.39
N SER A 306 -48.05 -33.44 -11.31
CA SER A 306 -47.49 -33.19 -9.97
C SER A 306 -46.79 -34.41 -9.35
N GLN A 307 -46.96 -35.61 -9.90
CA GLN A 307 -46.21 -36.82 -9.52
C GLN A 307 -44.99 -37.05 -10.43
N ALA A 308 -45.12 -36.80 -11.73
CA ALA A 308 -44.04 -36.90 -12.70
C ALA A 308 -42.96 -35.85 -12.48
N GLY A 309 -43.33 -34.64 -12.03
CA GLY A 309 -42.39 -33.57 -11.69
C GLY A 309 -41.65 -33.74 -10.36
N ARG A 310 -41.83 -34.85 -9.62
CA ARG A 310 -41.14 -35.05 -8.34
C ARG A 310 -39.70 -35.53 -8.52
N ARG A 311 -38.74 -34.67 -8.14
CA ARG A 311 -37.75 -35.09 -7.15
C ARG A 311 -38.48 -35.14 -5.80
N ALA A 312 -38.43 -36.27 -5.11
CA ALA A 312 -39.39 -36.65 -4.06
C ALA A 312 -39.41 -35.77 -2.78
N GLU A 313 -38.60 -34.72 -2.68
CA GLU A 313 -38.33 -33.99 -1.43
C GLU A 313 -38.72 -32.48 -1.44
N GLU A 314 -38.99 -31.85 -2.58
CA GLU A 314 -38.97 -30.36 -2.70
C GLU A 314 -40.34 -29.63 -2.79
N GLY A 315 -41.47 -30.34 -2.72
CA GLY A 315 -42.81 -29.72 -2.69
C GLY A 315 -43.37 -29.24 -4.06
N PRO A 316 -44.61 -28.70 -4.12
CA PRO A 316 -45.24 -28.31 -5.38
C PRO A 316 -44.72 -26.96 -5.90
N ILE A 317 -44.17 -26.95 -7.11
CA ILE A 317 -43.64 -25.74 -7.79
C ILE A 317 -44.79 -24.86 -8.33
N ASP A 318 -45.92 -25.46 -8.72
CA ASP A 318 -47.10 -24.74 -9.20
C ASP A 318 -47.97 -24.30 -8.01
N THR A 319 -48.27 -23.00 -7.96
CA THR A 319 -49.16 -22.39 -6.96
C THR A 319 -50.63 -22.70 -7.20
N SER A 320 -51.04 -22.76 -8.47
CA SER A 320 -52.40 -23.16 -8.84
C SER A 320 -52.53 -23.55 -10.30
N TRP A 321 -53.49 -24.42 -10.58
CA TRP A 321 -53.98 -24.76 -11.91
C TRP A 321 -55.44 -24.31 -12.01
N PHE A 322 -55.87 -23.85 -13.18
CA PHE A 322 -57.26 -23.47 -13.40
C PHE A 322 -57.65 -23.50 -14.88
N LEU A 323 -58.96 -23.64 -15.11
CA LEU A 323 -59.57 -23.53 -16.43
C LEU A 323 -60.59 -22.39 -16.41
N THR A 324 -60.54 -21.51 -17.42
CA THR A 324 -61.58 -20.51 -17.67
C THR A 324 -62.44 -20.88 -18.87
N ASP A 325 -63.69 -20.43 -18.88
CA ASP A 325 -64.50 -20.38 -20.11
C ASP A 325 -64.04 -19.25 -21.05
N VAL A 326 -64.69 -19.15 -22.20
CA VAL A 326 -64.41 -18.14 -23.24
C VAL A 326 -64.72 -16.70 -22.81
N ALA A 327 -65.53 -16.51 -21.75
CA ALA A 327 -65.82 -15.20 -21.18
C ALA A 327 -64.84 -14.84 -20.05
N GLY A 328 -63.93 -15.75 -19.68
CA GLY A 328 -62.92 -15.56 -18.65
C GLY A 328 -63.39 -15.88 -17.24
N TYR A 329 -64.53 -16.55 -17.05
CA TYR A 329 -64.92 -17.07 -15.74
C TYR A 329 -64.13 -18.33 -15.42
N GLN A 330 -63.52 -18.38 -14.23
CA GLN A 330 -62.80 -19.57 -13.79
C GLN A 330 -63.77 -20.68 -13.40
N ARG A 331 -63.79 -21.77 -14.15
CA ARG A 331 -64.75 -22.88 -13.98
C ARG A 331 -64.22 -24.06 -13.20
N TRP A 332 -62.90 -24.22 -13.19
CA TRP A 332 -62.19 -25.23 -12.40
C TRP A 332 -60.89 -24.64 -11.84
N ARG A 333 -60.47 -25.09 -10.65
CA ARG A 333 -59.22 -24.68 -10.00
C ARG A 333 -58.72 -25.73 -9.00
N GLU A 334 -57.41 -25.89 -8.93
CA GLU A 334 -56.68 -26.61 -7.86
C GLU A 334 -55.48 -25.76 -7.38
N PRO A 335 -55.27 -25.55 -6.06
CA PRO A 335 -56.16 -25.90 -4.97
C PRO A 335 -57.47 -25.11 -5.03
N LEU A 336 -58.55 -25.72 -4.53
CA LEU A 336 -59.88 -25.13 -4.52
C LEU A 336 -59.87 -23.80 -3.74
N SER A 337 -60.42 -22.73 -4.33
CA SER A 337 -60.55 -21.42 -3.68
C SER A 337 -61.87 -20.77 -4.06
N GLN A 338 -62.73 -20.56 -3.06
CA GLN A 338 -64.03 -19.91 -3.21
C GLN A 338 -63.91 -18.41 -3.57
N GLU A 339 -62.72 -17.82 -3.38
CA GLU A 339 -62.46 -16.42 -3.72
C GLU A 339 -62.25 -16.20 -5.23
N THR A 340 -61.83 -17.25 -5.93
CA THR A 340 -61.37 -17.17 -7.34
C THR A 340 -62.26 -17.94 -8.29
N LEU A 341 -62.83 -19.08 -7.84
CA LEU A 341 -63.76 -19.89 -8.60
C LEU A 341 -65.03 -19.09 -8.95
N ASP A 342 -65.54 -19.28 -10.16
CA ASP A 342 -66.71 -18.60 -10.73
C ASP A 342 -66.60 -17.05 -10.76
N ARG A 343 -65.38 -16.51 -10.65
CA ARG A 343 -65.09 -15.09 -10.88
C ARG A 343 -64.53 -14.86 -12.28
N ASN A 344 -64.79 -13.68 -12.82
CA ASN A 344 -64.24 -13.26 -14.11
C ASN A 344 -62.80 -12.74 -13.96
N TRP A 345 -61.89 -13.30 -14.74
CA TRP A 345 -60.46 -12.99 -14.78
C TRP A 345 -59.98 -12.54 -16.16
N ALA A 346 -60.88 -12.14 -17.06
CA ALA A 346 -60.52 -11.71 -18.41
C ALA A 346 -59.58 -10.51 -18.45
N HIS A 347 -59.50 -9.70 -17.38
CA HIS A 347 -58.56 -8.58 -17.25
C HIS A 347 -57.08 -8.98 -17.16
N ARG A 348 -56.78 -10.28 -16.98
CA ARG A 348 -55.42 -10.77 -16.78
C ARG A 348 -54.75 -11.13 -18.11
N ASP A 349 -53.47 -10.79 -18.22
CA ASP A 349 -52.68 -11.07 -19.41
C ASP A 349 -52.67 -12.55 -19.84
N TYR A 350 -52.74 -13.48 -18.89
CA TYR A 350 -52.81 -14.91 -19.20
C TYR A 350 -54.08 -15.33 -19.95
N PHE A 351 -55.14 -14.52 -19.90
CA PHE A 351 -56.39 -14.81 -20.58
C PHE A 351 -56.37 -14.27 -22.01
N HIS A 352 -55.84 -13.06 -22.24
CA HIS A 352 -55.94 -12.36 -23.53
C HIS A 352 -54.61 -12.17 -24.28
N GLY A 353 -53.46 -12.31 -23.62
CA GLY A 353 -52.12 -12.28 -24.24
C GLY A 353 -51.69 -10.94 -24.84
N ARG A 354 -52.15 -9.80 -24.29
CA ARG A 354 -51.85 -8.44 -24.81
C ARG A 354 -50.65 -7.77 -24.11
N ASN A 355 -49.88 -8.51 -23.31
CA ASN A 355 -48.76 -8.04 -22.49
C ASN A 355 -49.12 -6.89 -21.53
N THR A 356 -50.34 -6.89 -21.00
CA THR A 356 -50.82 -5.84 -20.08
C THR A 356 -51.85 -6.39 -19.09
N GLN A 357 -52.01 -5.74 -17.94
CA GLN A 357 -53.05 -6.06 -16.95
C GLN A 357 -54.12 -4.95 -16.99
N TYR A 358 -55.36 -5.31 -17.30
CA TYR A 358 -56.48 -4.35 -17.28
C TYR A 358 -57.05 -4.19 -15.86
N GLN A 359 -57.72 -3.06 -15.61
CA GLN A 359 -58.49 -2.88 -14.39
C GLN A 359 -59.80 -3.67 -14.48
N ARG A 360 -60.24 -4.24 -13.36
CA ARG A 360 -61.52 -4.97 -13.31
C ARG A 360 -62.67 -4.03 -13.68
N GLY A 361 -63.53 -4.46 -14.59
CA GLY A 361 -64.66 -3.66 -15.09
C GLY A 361 -64.31 -2.66 -16.20
N GLN A 362 -63.02 -2.52 -16.57
CA GLN A 362 -62.55 -1.71 -17.69
C GLN A 362 -61.88 -2.60 -18.73
N LEU A 363 -62.67 -3.50 -19.31
CA LEU A 363 -62.22 -4.42 -20.35
C LEU A 363 -62.50 -3.83 -21.74
N PRO A 364 -61.58 -3.96 -22.71
CA PRO A 364 -61.88 -3.65 -24.10
C PRO A 364 -63.03 -4.51 -24.63
N ASP A 365 -63.91 -3.95 -25.46
CA ASP A 365 -65.04 -4.69 -26.05
C ASP A 365 -64.58 -5.80 -27.01
N ASP A 366 -63.38 -5.66 -27.58
CA ASP A 366 -62.76 -6.60 -28.53
C ASP A 366 -61.91 -7.67 -27.85
N LEU A 367 -61.99 -7.79 -26.51
CA LEU A 367 -61.13 -8.70 -25.77
C LEU A 367 -61.52 -10.17 -26.03
N GLN A 368 -60.57 -10.92 -26.57
CA GLN A 368 -60.72 -12.34 -26.88
C GLN A 368 -59.76 -13.18 -26.04
N PRO A 369 -60.10 -14.45 -25.74
CA PRO A 369 -59.15 -15.37 -25.13
C PRO A 369 -57.93 -15.59 -26.04
N ILE A 370 -56.82 -16.02 -25.45
CA ILE A 370 -55.60 -16.34 -26.18
C ILE A 370 -55.88 -17.38 -27.28
N SER A 371 -55.23 -17.21 -28.43
CA SER A 371 -55.29 -18.15 -29.57
C SER A 371 -53.99 -18.93 -29.77
N ARG A 372 -53.01 -18.75 -28.88
CA ARG A 372 -51.74 -19.48 -28.86
C ARG A 372 -51.25 -19.63 -27.41
N PRO A 373 -50.47 -20.67 -27.10
CA PRO A 373 -49.80 -20.78 -25.81
C PRO A 373 -49.07 -19.48 -25.43
N HIS A 374 -49.28 -19.01 -24.20
CA HIS A 374 -48.82 -17.71 -23.74
C HIS A 374 -48.22 -17.79 -22.33
N ILE A 375 -47.08 -17.11 -22.15
CA ILE A 375 -46.46 -16.88 -20.84
C ILE A 375 -46.79 -15.44 -20.47
N SER A 376 -47.54 -15.26 -19.38
CA SER A 376 -48.00 -13.93 -18.99
C SER A 376 -46.86 -13.03 -18.54
N ILE A 377 -47.07 -11.72 -18.61
CA ILE A 377 -46.26 -10.78 -17.80
C ILE A 377 -46.39 -11.14 -16.32
N ALA A 378 -45.35 -10.82 -15.54
CA ALA A 378 -45.35 -11.07 -14.11
C ALA A 378 -46.44 -10.23 -13.41
N PHE A 379 -47.13 -10.82 -12.43
CA PHE A 379 -48.17 -10.14 -11.67
C PHE A 379 -48.15 -10.56 -10.19
N LEU A 380 -48.63 -9.68 -9.31
CA LEU A 380 -48.65 -9.95 -7.86
C LEU A 380 -49.75 -10.95 -7.47
N SER A 381 -49.38 -11.91 -6.64
CA SER A 381 -50.29 -12.82 -5.94
C SER A 381 -51.21 -12.05 -5.01
N GLN A 382 -52.49 -12.44 -4.99
CA GLN A 382 -53.44 -11.89 -4.02
C GLN A 382 -53.22 -12.45 -2.62
N ALA A 383 -52.68 -13.66 -2.50
CA ALA A 383 -52.47 -14.35 -1.23
C ALA A 383 -51.12 -14.01 -0.59
N THR A 384 -50.02 -14.12 -1.36
CA THR A 384 -48.65 -14.03 -0.81
C THR A 384 -47.94 -12.72 -1.12
N HIS A 385 -48.55 -11.86 -1.96
CA HIS A 385 -47.97 -10.59 -2.41
C HIS A 385 -46.62 -10.70 -3.17
N LEU A 386 -46.23 -11.92 -3.56
CA LEU A 386 -45.08 -12.18 -4.42
C LEU A 386 -45.47 -12.16 -5.89
N TYR A 387 -44.51 -11.85 -6.77
CA TYR A 387 -44.73 -11.96 -8.20
C TYR A 387 -44.88 -13.43 -8.62
N MET A 388 -45.78 -13.61 -9.57
CA MET A 388 -46.13 -14.89 -10.18
C MET A 388 -46.13 -14.73 -11.69
N VAL A 389 -45.98 -15.87 -12.36
CA VAL A 389 -46.25 -16.02 -13.79
C VAL A 389 -47.38 -17.01 -13.98
N ALA A 390 -48.17 -16.81 -15.03
CA ALA A 390 -49.10 -17.81 -15.53
C ALA A 390 -48.62 -18.32 -16.89
N ILE A 391 -48.62 -19.64 -17.05
CA ILE A 391 -48.46 -20.32 -18.34
C ILE A 391 -49.86 -20.76 -18.74
N SER A 392 -50.30 -20.35 -19.92
CA SER A 392 -51.68 -20.49 -20.38
C SER A 392 -51.73 -21.04 -21.80
N VAL A 393 -52.70 -21.91 -22.06
CA VAL A 393 -52.90 -22.55 -23.36
C VAL A 393 -54.39 -22.50 -23.72
N PRO A 394 -54.72 -22.23 -24.99
CA PRO A 394 -56.10 -22.35 -25.46
C PRO A 394 -56.52 -23.83 -25.51
N VAL A 395 -57.73 -24.10 -25.05
CA VAL A 395 -58.43 -25.36 -25.31
C VAL A 395 -59.30 -25.16 -26.54
N TRP A 396 -59.08 -25.97 -27.58
CA TRP A 396 -59.81 -25.90 -28.85
C TRP A 396 -60.98 -26.88 -28.86
N ASP A 397 -62.06 -26.55 -29.57
CA ASP A 397 -63.16 -27.48 -29.88
C ASP A 397 -62.69 -28.68 -30.71
N ASP A 398 -61.92 -28.41 -31.76
CA ASP A 398 -61.26 -29.40 -32.61
C ASP A 398 -59.83 -28.93 -32.92
N PRO A 399 -58.80 -29.49 -32.24
CA PRO A 399 -57.42 -29.11 -32.47
C PRO A 399 -56.94 -29.30 -33.92
N SER A 400 -57.58 -30.20 -34.68
CA SER A 400 -57.20 -30.61 -36.04
C SER A 400 -57.82 -29.73 -37.13
N SER A 401 -58.86 -28.95 -36.80
CA SER A 401 -59.57 -28.09 -37.75
C SER A 401 -58.88 -26.73 -37.95
N PRO A 402 -58.75 -26.22 -39.18
CA PRO A 402 -58.26 -24.87 -39.45
C PRO A 402 -59.23 -23.77 -38.97
N ASN A 403 -60.52 -24.09 -38.81
CA ASN A 403 -61.57 -23.16 -38.33
C ASN A 403 -61.91 -23.36 -36.84
N ARG A 404 -61.00 -23.97 -36.10
CA ARG A 404 -61.15 -24.26 -34.67
C ARG A 404 -61.45 -23.00 -33.84
N LYS A 405 -62.26 -23.18 -32.80
CA LYS A 405 -62.64 -22.14 -31.84
C LYS A 405 -62.08 -22.46 -30.46
N VAL A 406 -61.69 -21.41 -29.75
CA VAL A 406 -61.28 -21.54 -28.35
C VAL A 406 -62.55 -21.76 -27.52
N ILE A 407 -62.59 -22.86 -26.74
CA ILE A 407 -63.69 -23.19 -25.82
C ILE A 407 -63.33 -22.94 -24.35
N GLY A 408 -62.06 -22.65 -24.08
CA GLY A 408 -61.58 -22.26 -22.75
C GLY A 408 -60.09 -21.98 -22.73
N VAL A 409 -59.60 -21.47 -21.61
CA VAL A 409 -58.17 -21.23 -21.38
C VAL A 409 -57.74 -22.04 -20.18
N LEU A 410 -56.85 -23.00 -20.41
CA LEU A 410 -56.22 -23.78 -19.35
C LEU A 410 -54.92 -23.07 -18.94
N ALA A 411 -54.72 -22.86 -17.65
CA ALA A 411 -53.53 -22.20 -17.16
C ALA A 411 -53.02 -22.80 -15.86
N ARG A 412 -51.73 -22.60 -15.62
CA ARG A 412 -51.08 -22.82 -14.33
C ARG A 412 -50.27 -21.62 -13.94
N THR A 413 -50.07 -21.45 -12.64
CA THR A 413 -49.31 -20.35 -12.07
C THR A 413 -48.23 -20.85 -11.15
N ALA A 414 -47.08 -20.18 -11.16
CA ALA A 414 -45.98 -20.41 -10.24
C ALA A 414 -45.46 -19.09 -9.67
N HIS A 415 -44.96 -19.12 -8.44
CA HIS A 415 -44.16 -18.02 -7.89
C HIS A 415 -42.81 -17.98 -8.59
N LEU A 416 -42.36 -16.78 -8.96
CA LEU A 416 -41.08 -16.63 -9.64
C LEU A 416 -39.91 -17.07 -8.76
N GLY A 417 -39.98 -16.80 -7.44
CA GLY A 417 -38.97 -17.28 -6.48
C GLY A 417 -38.84 -18.79 -6.42
N LEU A 418 -39.95 -19.53 -6.46
CA LEU A 418 -39.93 -21.01 -6.43
C LEU A 418 -39.22 -21.59 -7.67
N LEU A 419 -39.28 -20.91 -8.81
CA LEU A 419 -38.56 -21.31 -10.03
C LEU A 419 -37.03 -21.10 -9.91
N LEU A 420 -36.58 -20.38 -8.89
CA LEU A 420 -35.17 -20.04 -8.65
C LEU A 420 -34.60 -20.74 -7.40
N ASP A 421 -35.44 -21.31 -6.53
CA ASP A 421 -35.02 -21.81 -5.22
C ASP A 421 -34.04 -22.98 -5.32
N GLU A 422 -34.17 -23.88 -6.30
CA GLU A 422 -33.19 -24.94 -6.56
C GLU A 422 -31.77 -24.39 -6.75
N TYR A 423 -31.66 -23.21 -7.40
CA TYR A 423 -30.38 -22.54 -7.65
C TYR A 423 -29.86 -21.81 -6.42
N ARG A 424 -30.75 -21.39 -5.51
CA ARG A 424 -30.41 -20.79 -4.21
C ARG A 424 -30.00 -21.84 -3.18
N GLU A 425 -30.57 -23.04 -3.26
CA GLU A 425 -30.40 -24.12 -2.27
C GLU A 425 -29.26 -25.10 -2.58
N ASN A 426 -28.72 -25.11 -3.80
CA ASN A 426 -27.48 -25.83 -4.16
C ASN A 426 -26.25 -25.19 -3.45
N ARG A 427 -26.21 -25.38 -2.13
CA ARG A 427 -25.41 -24.69 -1.10
C ARG A 427 -24.00 -25.24 -0.90
N THR A 428 -23.54 -26.16 -1.74
CA THR A 428 -22.28 -26.88 -1.53
C THR A 428 -21.06 -26.23 -2.20
N ALA A 429 -21.23 -25.27 -3.12
CA ALA A 429 -20.11 -24.55 -3.75
C ALA A 429 -20.25 -23.02 -3.83
N ASN A 430 -21.47 -22.46 -3.77
CA ASN A 430 -21.76 -21.09 -4.24
C ASN A 430 -22.29 -20.14 -3.15
N ARG A 431 -21.77 -20.23 -1.91
CA ARG A 431 -22.26 -19.48 -0.72
C ARG A 431 -22.17 -17.94 -0.78
N LEU A 432 -21.69 -17.37 -1.88
CA LEU A 432 -21.38 -15.94 -1.99
C LEU A 432 -22.29 -15.18 -2.97
N ARG A 433 -23.11 -15.89 -3.76
CA ARG A 433 -23.94 -15.30 -4.80
C ARG A 433 -25.39 -15.16 -4.36
N GLU A 434 -25.96 -14.00 -4.65
CA GLU A 434 -27.40 -13.72 -4.56
C GLU A 434 -28.00 -13.77 -5.97
N ILE A 435 -29.21 -14.32 -6.09
CA ILE A 435 -29.89 -14.52 -7.38
C ILE A 435 -31.21 -13.75 -7.36
N SER A 436 -31.46 -12.96 -8.41
CA SER A 436 -32.65 -12.15 -8.57
C SER A 436 -33.19 -12.22 -10.00
N LEU A 437 -34.43 -11.83 -10.19
CA LEU A 437 -35.07 -11.74 -11.51
C LEU A 437 -35.63 -10.34 -11.70
N VAL A 438 -35.41 -9.76 -12.87
CA VAL A 438 -35.79 -8.38 -13.18
C VAL A 438 -36.58 -8.34 -14.48
N ASP A 439 -37.62 -7.51 -14.53
CA ASP A 439 -38.35 -7.22 -15.76
C ASP A 439 -37.52 -6.25 -16.61
N GLN A 440 -37.09 -6.70 -17.80
CA GLN A 440 -36.27 -5.91 -18.71
C GLN A 440 -37.00 -4.67 -19.22
N ARG A 441 -38.34 -4.69 -19.24
CA ARG A 441 -39.17 -3.60 -19.79
C ARG A 441 -39.29 -2.43 -18.82
N SER A 442 -39.39 -2.73 -17.52
CA SER A 442 -39.67 -1.75 -16.47
C SER A 442 -38.50 -1.51 -15.52
N GLY A 443 -37.49 -2.39 -15.53
CA GLY A 443 -36.38 -2.42 -14.58
C GLY A 443 -36.79 -2.89 -13.18
N ILE A 444 -38.05 -3.28 -12.98
CA ILE A 444 -38.59 -3.69 -11.68
C ILE A 444 -38.04 -5.06 -11.30
N VAL A 445 -37.61 -5.19 -10.06
CA VAL A 445 -37.23 -6.47 -9.46
C VAL A 445 -38.48 -7.34 -9.28
N LEU A 446 -38.54 -8.44 -10.01
CA LEU A 446 -39.61 -9.43 -9.98
C LEU A 446 -39.42 -10.43 -8.84
N ASP A 447 -38.17 -10.79 -8.54
CA ASP A 447 -37.84 -11.68 -7.44
C ASP A 447 -36.45 -11.34 -6.88
N HIS A 448 -36.29 -11.45 -5.56
CA HIS A 448 -35.06 -11.16 -4.84
C HIS A 448 -35.00 -11.96 -3.53
N PRO A 449 -33.83 -12.37 -3.00
CA PRO A 449 -33.72 -13.17 -1.77
C PRO A 449 -34.31 -12.52 -0.51
N TRP A 450 -34.53 -11.21 -0.52
CA TRP A 450 -35.23 -10.47 0.54
C TRP A 450 -36.76 -10.49 0.40
N MET A 451 -37.29 -10.73 -0.81
CA MET A 451 -38.72 -10.76 -1.11
C MET A 451 -39.32 -12.11 -0.71
N THR A 452 -39.39 -12.40 0.59
CA THR A 452 -40.07 -13.59 1.11
C THR A 452 -41.51 -13.29 1.49
N GLU A 453 -42.37 -14.31 1.58
CA GLU A 453 -43.76 -14.15 2.02
C GLU A 453 -43.86 -13.45 3.39
N GLN A 454 -42.98 -13.83 4.33
CA GLN A 454 -42.93 -13.21 5.66
C GLN A 454 -42.58 -11.71 5.62
N GLN A 455 -41.76 -11.28 4.66
CA GLN A 455 -41.43 -9.87 4.49
C GLN A 455 -42.56 -9.12 3.78
N MET A 456 -43.14 -9.70 2.73
CA MET A 456 -44.21 -9.08 1.97
C MET A 456 -45.50 -8.93 2.79
N ALA A 457 -45.78 -9.86 3.70
CA ALA A 457 -46.92 -9.80 4.63
C ALA A 457 -46.89 -8.58 5.58
N ARG A 458 -45.74 -7.90 5.72
CA ARG A 458 -45.60 -6.70 6.56
C ARG A 458 -46.12 -5.43 5.89
N PHE A 459 -46.29 -5.44 4.57
CA PHE A 459 -46.77 -4.30 3.80
C PHE A 459 -48.25 -4.47 3.49
N ASN A 460 -49.02 -3.38 3.59
CA ASN A 460 -50.38 -3.38 3.08
C ASN A 460 -50.36 -3.51 1.56
N ARG A 461 -51.31 -4.27 1.01
CA ARG A 461 -51.44 -4.50 -0.44
C ARG A 461 -51.50 -3.23 -1.28
N ARG A 462 -52.06 -2.14 -0.73
CA ARG A 462 -52.18 -0.84 -1.42
C ARG A 462 -50.83 -0.13 -1.56
N ASP A 463 -49.88 -0.42 -0.68
CA ASP A 463 -48.57 0.25 -0.62
C ASP A 463 -47.49 -0.52 -1.41
N LEU A 464 -47.69 -1.82 -1.66
CA LEU A 464 -46.76 -2.66 -2.42
C LEU A 464 -46.37 -2.12 -3.80
N PRO A 465 -47.29 -1.60 -4.64
CA PRO A 465 -46.91 -1.02 -5.93
C PRO A 465 -45.93 0.16 -5.78
N ARG A 466 -46.03 0.92 -4.68
CA ARG A 466 -45.12 2.02 -4.36
C ARG A 466 -43.76 1.52 -3.87
N VAL A 467 -43.72 0.39 -3.16
CA VAL A 467 -42.46 -0.26 -2.75
C VAL A 467 -41.74 -0.84 -3.98
N PHE A 468 -42.44 -1.61 -4.81
CA PHE A 468 -41.86 -2.21 -6.01
C PHE A 468 -41.44 -1.19 -7.06
N SER A 469 -42.11 -0.04 -7.16
CA SER A 469 -41.68 1.02 -8.08
C SER A 469 -40.33 1.65 -7.71
N ARG A 470 -39.90 1.51 -6.44
CA ARG A 470 -38.58 1.94 -5.96
C ARG A 470 -37.52 0.83 -6.08
N LEU A 471 -37.94 -0.44 -6.10
CA LEU A 471 -37.07 -1.59 -6.35
C LEU A 471 -36.78 -1.73 -7.85
N LYS A 472 -35.94 -0.81 -8.35
CA LYS A 472 -35.51 -0.77 -9.75
C LYS A 472 -34.00 -0.87 -9.90
N VAL A 473 -33.58 -1.64 -10.89
CA VAL A 473 -32.21 -1.60 -11.41
C VAL A 473 -32.10 -0.36 -12.29
N GLN A 474 -31.19 0.56 -11.93
CA GLN A 474 -31.13 1.91 -12.53
C GLN A 474 -30.62 1.90 -13.98
N GLU A 475 -29.81 0.92 -14.40
CA GLU A 475 -29.37 0.77 -15.78
C GLU A 475 -29.21 -0.71 -16.14
N ILE A 476 -30.22 -1.29 -16.81
CA ILE A 476 -30.00 -2.51 -17.61
C ILE A 476 -29.49 -2.01 -18.96
N HIS A 477 -28.20 -1.71 -19.08
CA HIS A 477 -27.59 -1.47 -20.38
C HIS A 477 -27.63 -2.78 -21.18
N ALA A 478 -28.74 -2.98 -21.89
CA ALA A 478 -28.81 -3.93 -22.98
C ALA A 478 -27.75 -3.51 -24.02
N GLY A 479 -26.69 -4.31 -24.09
CA GLY A 479 -25.55 -4.22 -24.99
C GLY A 479 -25.62 -3.15 -26.07
N GLN A 480 -24.97 -2.00 -25.82
CA GLN A 480 -24.28 -1.35 -26.92
C GLN A 480 -23.07 -2.21 -27.25
N ALA A 481 -23.16 -2.86 -28.41
CA ALA A 481 -22.04 -3.51 -29.05
C ALA A 481 -20.78 -2.65 -28.94
N ALA A 482 -19.66 -3.30 -28.66
CA ALA A 482 -18.33 -2.73 -28.78
C ALA A 482 -18.13 -2.13 -30.18
N GLY A 483 -18.47 -0.85 -30.34
CA GLY A 483 -18.01 0.02 -31.41
C GLY A 483 -16.63 0.57 -31.06
N GLY A 484 -15.71 -0.32 -30.67
CA GLY A 484 -14.29 0.00 -30.59
C GLY A 484 -13.76 0.01 -32.01
N ASN A 485 -13.60 1.20 -32.57
CA ASN A 485 -12.98 1.46 -33.86
C ASN A 485 -11.59 0.78 -33.94
N PRO A 486 -11.35 -0.20 -34.83
CA PRO A 486 -10.01 -0.52 -35.26
C PRO A 486 -9.84 0.04 -36.67
N SER A 487 -8.97 1.03 -36.79
CA SER A 487 -8.32 1.36 -38.06
C SER A 487 -7.76 0.07 -38.69
N GLY A 488 -8.41 -0.41 -39.76
CA GLY A 488 -7.98 -1.59 -40.52
C GLY A 488 -8.90 -1.83 -41.71
N SER A 489 -8.37 -1.62 -42.91
CA SER A 489 -9.05 -1.72 -44.21
C SER A 489 -9.76 -3.06 -44.44
N PRO A 490 -10.88 -3.10 -45.18
CA PRO A 490 -11.60 -4.35 -45.45
C PRO A 490 -10.98 -5.09 -46.65
N GLU A 491 -10.41 -6.27 -46.40
CA GLU A 491 -10.10 -7.24 -47.45
C GLU A 491 -11.32 -8.12 -47.73
N GLN A 492 -11.63 -8.25 -49.02
CA GLN A 492 -12.77 -8.96 -49.57
C GLN A 492 -12.63 -10.48 -49.37
N VAL A 493 -13.67 -11.12 -48.83
CA VAL A 493 -13.92 -12.55 -49.12
C VAL A 493 -15.39 -12.70 -49.52
N ARG A 494 -15.58 -13.03 -50.81
CA ARG A 494 -16.84 -13.50 -51.38
C ARG A 494 -17.11 -14.93 -50.91
N SER A 495 -18.34 -15.22 -50.50
CA SER A 495 -18.95 -16.52 -50.80
C SER A 495 -20.46 -16.37 -50.91
N SER A 496 -20.99 -16.94 -51.98
CA SER A 496 -22.34 -16.96 -52.48
C SER A 496 -23.16 -18.09 -51.86
N ASP A 497 -24.40 -17.80 -51.45
CA ASP A 497 -25.62 -18.48 -51.95
C ASP A 497 -26.88 -17.97 -51.22
N PRO A 498 -28.03 -17.80 -51.91
CA PRO A 498 -29.27 -17.32 -51.31
C PRO A 498 -30.20 -18.47 -50.91
N VAL A 499 -30.64 -18.51 -49.65
CA VAL A 499 -31.78 -19.33 -49.21
C VAL A 499 -33.02 -18.43 -49.13
N PRO A 500 -34.12 -18.70 -49.87
CA PRO A 500 -35.33 -17.88 -49.82
C PRO A 500 -36.26 -18.33 -48.69
N GLY A 501 -36.77 -17.37 -47.92
CA GLY A 501 -37.83 -17.61 -46.93
C GLY A 501 -37.55 -17.00 -45.55
N ARG A 502 -37.47 -15.67 -45.44
CA ARG A 502 -37.47 -14.96 -44.16
C ARG A 502 -38.65 -14.00 -44.12
N VAL A 503 -39.57 -14.26 -43.20
CA VAL A 503 -40.65 -13.33 -42.82
C VAL A 503 -39.99 -12.07 -42.21
N PRO A 504 -40.31 -10.85 -42.67
CA PRO A 504 -39.80 -9.63 -42.05
C PRO A 504 -40.57 -9.36 -40.75
N GLY A 505 -39.87 -9.31 -39.60
CA GLY A 505 -40.47 -8.86 -38.34
C GLY A 505 -40.01 -9.57 -37.05
N ALA A 506 -39.17 -10.60 -37.12
CA ALA A 506 -38.59 -11.18 -35.91
C ALA A 506 -37.35 -10.38 -35.49
N SER A 507 -37.51 -9.52 -34.47
CA SER A 507 -36.42 -8.91 -33.73
C SER A 507 -35.40 -9.99 -33.36
N ARG A 508 -34.12 -9.78 -33.66
CA ARG A 508 -33.04 -10.62 -33.12
C ARG A 508 -33.21 -10.69 -31.60
N PRO A 509 -33.14 -11.88 -30.95
CA PRO A 509 -33.07 -11.93 -29.50
C PRO A 509 -31.88 -11.08 -29.06
N ALA A 510 -32.08 -10.24 -28.05
CA ALA A 510 -31.02 -9.41 -27.50
C ALA A 510 -29.85 -10.31 -27.10
N GLU A 511 -28.64 -10.00 -27.58
CA GLU A 511 -27.45 -10.73 -27.15
C GLU A 511 -27.28 -10.58 -25.63
N PRO A 512 -26.82 -11.64 -24.93
CA PRO A 512 -26.54 -11.55 -23.51
C PRO A 512 -25.52 -10.44 -23.26
N ALA A 513 -25.93 -9.43 -22.50
CA ALA A 513 -25.09 -8.30 -22.15
C ALA A 513 -24.43 -8.56 -20.80
N VAL A 514 -23.12 -8.39 -20.74
CA VAL A 514 -22.41 -8.20 -19.46
C VAL A 514 -22.85 -6.82 -18.95
N GLY A 515 -23.84 -6.79 -18.07
CA GLY A 515 -24.20 -5.59 -17.32
C GLY A 515 -23.15 -5.31 -16.24
N VAL A 516 -21.92 -5.09 -16.67
CA VAL A 516 -20.91 -4.46 -15.83
C VAL A 516 -20.45 -3.31 -16.65
N ASP A 517 -20.96 -2.13 -16.31
CA ASP A 517 -20.16 -0.93 -16.50
C ASP A 517 -18.77 -1.28 -15.96
N ARG A 518 -17.79 -1.42 -16.86
CA ARG A 518 -16.40 -1.74 -16.51
C ARG A 518 -15.79 -0.65 -15.63
N THR A 519 -16.58 0.35 -15.25
CA THR A 519 -16.13 1.57 -14.63
C THR A 519 -16.92 2.06 -13.40
N ASP A 520 -18.17 1.68 -13.07
CA ASP A 520 -18.80 2.17 -11.83
C ASP A 520 -19.92 1.32 -11.20
N SER A 521 -20.14 1.58 -9.90
CA SER A 521 -20.83 0.75 -8.89
C SER A 521 -22.27 0.31 -9.19
N TYR A 522 -22.48 -1.00 -9.37
CA TYR A 522 -23.81 -1.60 -9.18
C TYR A 522 -24.14 -1.65 -7.68
N GLN A 523 -25.30 -1.07 -7.33
CA GLN A 523 -25.87 -1.13 -5.99
C GLN A 523 -27.15 -1.94 -6.04
N ASP A 524 -27.26 -2.89 -5.12
CA ASP A 524 -28.44 -3.73 -4.98
C ASP A 524 -29.71 -2.88 -4.73
N PRO A 525 -30.82 -3.07 -5.47
CA PRO A 525 -32.03 -2.29 -5.31
C PRO A 525 -32.66 -2.36 -3.92
N VAL A 526 -32.55 -3.49 -3.21
CA VAL A 526 -33.06 -3.65 -1.84
C VAL A 526 -32.16 -2.92 -0.85
N GLY A 527 -30.83 -2.97 -1.06
CA GLY A 527 -29.86 -2.19 -0.30
C GLY A 527 -30.13 -0.69 -0.39
N ARG A 528 -30.34 -0.17 -1.60
CA ARG A 528 -30.68 1.24 -1.84
C ARG A 528 -32.00 1.63 -1.17
N LEU A 529 -33.04 0.80 -1.31
CA LEU A 529 -34.32 1.04 -0.63
C LEU A 529 -34.14 1.13 0.89
N ALA A 530 -33.33 0.26 1.49
CA ALA A 530 -33.08 0.30 2.93
C ALA A 530 -32.39 1.60 3.36
N GLU A 531 -31.44 2.12 2.58
CA GLU A 531 -30.81 3.42 2.83
C GLU A 531 -31.83 4.57 2.75
N GLU A 532 -32.65 4.59 1.70
CA GLU A 532 -33.71 5.61 1.52
C GLU A 532 -34.72 5.60 2.67
N LEU A 533 -35.16 4.41 3.11
CA LEU A 533 -36.16 4.27 4.17
C LEU A 533 -35.59 4.61 5.54
N LEU A 534 -34.33 4.25 5.83
CA LEU A 534 -33.64 4.66 7.05
C LEU A 534 -33.42 6.18 7.13
N ALA A 535 -33.27 6.86 6.00
CA ALA A 535 -33.18 8.31 5.91
C ALA A 535 -34.54 9.02 6.00
N SER A 536 -35.65 8.28 5.86
CA SER A 536 -37.01 8.81 5.92
C SER A 536 -37.62 8.77 7.33
N GLU A 537 -38.81 9.34 7.50
CA GLU A 537 -39.58 9.26 8.75
C GLU A 537 -39.83 7.80 9.20
N GLU A 538 -39.93 6.83 8.27
CA GLU A 538 -40.07 5.41 8.60
C GLU A 538 -38.84 4.83 9.33
N GLY A 539 -37.66 5.43 9.15
CA GLY A 539 -36.43 5.11 9.86
C GLY A 539 -36.37 5.62 11.32
N THR A 540 -37.37 6.40 11.74
CA THR A 540 -37.49 6.88 13.13
C THR A 540 -38.27 5.92 14.03
N ILE A 541 -39.04 5.00 13.45
CA ILE A 541 -39.84 4.01 14.19
C ILE A 541 -38.92 2.86 14.64
N PRO A 542 -38.77 2.55 15.94
CA PRO A 542 -37.75 1.61 16.44
C PRO A 542 -37.77 0.21 15.79
N GLY A 543 -38.96 -0.38 15.61
CA GLY A 543 -39.11 -1.71 14.98
C GLY A 543 -38.82 -1.73 13.47
N SER A 544 -39.19 -0.65 12.76
CA SER A 544 -38.88 -0.45 11.34
C SER A 544 -37.39 -0.21 11.14
N ARG A 545 -36.79 0.64 12.00
CA ARG A 545 -35.37 0.97 11.95
C ARG A 545 -34.48 -0.25 12.14
N GLN A 546 -34.76 -1.10 13.12
CA GLN A 546 -33.97 -2.32 13.36
C GLN A 546 -34.06 -3.28 12.17
N LEU A 547 -35.25 -3.42 11.57
CA LEU A 547 -35.44 -4.22 10.37
C LEU A 547 -34.58 -3.70 9.20
N TRP A 548 -34.74 -2.41 8.86
CA TRP A 548 -34.04 -1.82 7.71
C TRP A 548 -32.53 -1.68 7.93
N GLN A 549 -32.06 -1.56 9.17
CA GLN A 549 -30.64 -1.69 9.49
C GLN A 549 -30.11 -3.08 9.12
N GLY A 550 -30.81 -4.14 9.50
CA GLY A 550 -30.41 -5.50 9.11
C GLY A 550 -30.41 -5.72 7.58
N VAL A 551 -31.36 -5.14 6.87
CA VAL A 551 -31.42 -5.18 5.39
C VAL A 551 -30.26 -4.41 4.79
N ARG A 552 -30.00 -3.18 5.25
CA ARG A 552 -28.88 -2.35 4.81
C ARG A 552 -27.54 -3.05 5.05
N ASP A 553 -27.33 -3.60 6.24
CA ASP A 553 -26.06 -4.25 6.59
C ASP A 553 -25.80 -5.51 5.73
N ARG A 554 -26.84 -6.13 5.17
CA ARG A 554 -26.72 -7.23 4.20
C ARG A 554 -26.53 -6.75 2.76
N PHE A 555 -27.28 -5.74 2.31
CA PHE A 555 -27.43 -5.41 0.88
C PHE A 555 -26.84 -4.06 0.44
N ALA A 556 -26.57 -3.11 1.33
CA ALA A 556 -26.07 -1.77 0.98
C ALA A 556 -24.55 -1.71 0.65
N HIS A 557 -23.99 -2.83 0.20
CA HIS A 557 -22.59 -2.91 -0.22
C HIS A 557 -22.45 -2.61 -1.71
N ARG A 558 -21.21 -2.55 -2.21
CA ARG A 558 -20.95 -2.63 -3.65
C ARG A 558 -21.06 -4.08 -4.10
N TRP A 559 -21.65 -4.27 -5.28
CA TRP A 559 -21.93 -5.58 -5.83
C TRP A 559 -21.31 -5.72 -7.23
N LEU A 560 -20.76 -6.89 -7.50
CA LEU A 560 -20.49 -7.35 -8.85
C LEU A 560 -21.73 -8.09 -9.33
N ALA A 561 -22.25 -7.77 -10.51
CA ALA A 561 -23.47 -8.38 -11.03
C ALA A 561 -23.34 -8.75 -12.50
N ALA A 562 -23.91 -9.89 -12.86
CA ALA A 562 -24.01 -10.37 -14.22
C ALA A 562 -25.48 -10.58 -14.60
N PHE A 563 -25.79 -10.30 -15.86
CA PHE A 563 -27.15 -10.22 -16.37
C PHE A 563 -27.29 -11.16 -17.57
N ALA A 564 -28.37 -11.94 -17.60
CA ALA A 564 -28.67 -12.81 -18.73
C ALA A 564 -30.17 -12.79 -19.06
N PRO A 565 -30.55 -12.52 -20.33
CA PRO A 565 -31.95 -12.54 -20.73
C PRO A 565 -32.52 -13.96 -20.69
N VAL A 566 -33.74 -14.11 -20.17
CA VAL A 566 -34.46 -15.38 -20.07
C VAL A 566 -35.29 -15.57 -21.33
N GLY A 567 -34.66 -16.12 -22.37
CA GLY A 567 -35.30 -16.33 -23.67
C GLY A 567 -36.00 -15.07 -24.19
N ASN A 568 -37.25 -15.23 -24.63
CA ASN A 568 -38.11 -14.13 -25.10
C ASN A 568 -39.16 -13.66 -24.07
N THR A 569 -38.99 -14.01 -22.79
CA THR A 569 -39.94 -13.61 -21.74
C THR A 569 -39.94 -12.11 -21.47
N GLY A 570 -38.82 -11.44 -21.76
CA GLY A 570 -38.56 -10.06 -21.36
C GLY A 570 -38.07 -9.95 -19.92
N TRP A 571 -37.62 -11.06 -19.31
CA TRP A 571 -36.98 -11.06 -18.00
C TRP A 571 -35.47 -11.20 -18.12
N THR A 572 -34.76 -10.72 -17.11
CA THR A 572 -33.31 -10.82 -16.99
C THR A 572 -32.99 -11.46 -15.64
N ALA A 573 -32.29 -12.59 -15.70
CA ALA A 573 -31.71 -13.22 -14.52
C ALA A 573 -30.47 -12.42 -14.09
N VAL A 574 -30.37 -12.14 -12.79
CA VAL A 574 -29.27 -11.39 -12.19
C VAL A 574 -28.59 -12.30 -11.18
N VAL A 575 -27.29 -12.51 -11.38
CA VAL A 575 -26.42 -13.17 -10.41
C VAL A 575 -25.46 -12.13 -9.89
N GLN A 576 -25.41 -11.94 -8.57
CA GLN A 576 -24.61 -10.89 -7.96
C GLN A 576 -23.83 -11.40 -6.76
N GLU A 577 -22.60 -10.91 -6.60
CA GLU A 577 -21.71 -11.20 -5.47
C GLU A 577 -21.24 -9.89 -4.83
N ARG A 578 -21.07 -9.90 -3.50
CA ARG A 578 -20.57 -8.71 -2.79
C ARG A 578 -19.11 -8.45 -3.13
N GLU A 579 -18.78 -7.23 -3.55
CA GLU A 579 -17.42 -6.85 -3.94
C GLU A 579 -16.43 -7.03 -2.77
N ASP A 580 -16.82 -6.69 -1.55
CA ASP A 580 -15.94 -6.81 -0.38
C ASP A 580 -15.55 -8.25 -0.08
N ARG A 581 -16.45 -9.21 -0.34
CA ARG A 581 -16.17 -10.65 -0.19
C ARG A 581 -15.35 -11.19 -1.36
N ALA A 582 -15.70 -10.83 -2.58
CA ALA A 582 -14.95 -11.21 -3.78
C ALA A 582 -13.49 -10.71 -3.72
N MET A 583 -13.25 -9.56 -3.10
CA MET A 583 -11.93 -8.94 -2.97
C MET A 583 -11.16 -9.32 -1.71
N LEU A 584 -11.70 -10.19 -0.85
CA LEU A 584 -11.04 -10.59 0.40
C LEU A 584 -9.59 -11.09 0.20
N PRO A 585 -9.27 -11.92 -0.82
CA PRO A 585 -7.89 -12.35 -1.07
C PRO A 585 -6.95 -11.18 -1.40
N VAL A 586 -7.42 -10.17 -2.14
CA VAL A 586 -6.63 -8.97 -2.48
C VAL A 586 -6.38 -8.12 -1.25
N GLN A 587 -7.40 -7.97 -0.39
CA GLN A 587 -7.27 -7.24 0.86
C GLN A 587 -6.26 -7.89 1.80
N GLN A 588 -6.29 -9.22 1.92
CA GLN A 588 -5.31 -10.00 2.69
C GLN A 588 -3.91 -9.85 2.11
N MET A 589 -3.75 -10.02 0.79
CA MET A 589 -2.47 -9.84 0.11
C MET A 589 -1.89 -8.44 0.36
N ARG A 590 -2.71 -7.40 0.27
CA ARG A 590 -2.28 -6.02 0.57
C ARG A 590 -1.82 -5.87 2.01
N ALA A 591 -2.58 -6.38 2.98
CA ALA A 591 -2.23 -6.30 4.39
C ALA A 591 -0.91 -7.04 4.69
N ASP A 592 -0.70 -8.21 4.10
CA ASP A 592 0.53 -8.97 4.22
C ASP A 592 1.71 -8.22 3.58
N LEU A 593 1.56 -7.70 2.36
CA LEU A 593 2.59 -6.92 1.68
C LEU A 593 2.98 -5.66 2.49
N GLU A 594 2.01 -4.96 3.09
CA GLU A 594 2.28 -3.81 3.96
C GLU A 594 3.06 -4.23 5.22
N LYS A 595 2.65 -5.31 5.88
CA LYS A 595 3.30 -5.84 7.09
C LYS A 595 4.73 -6.30 6.83
N TYR A 596 4.94 -7.15 5.82
CA TYR A 596 6.26 -7.66 5.47
C TYR A 596 7.16 -6.56 4.87
N GLY A 597 6.58 -5.63 4.12
CA GLY A 597 7.30 -4.46 3.60
C GLY A 597 7.87 -3.58 4.71
N GLN A 598 7.08 -3.30 5.77
CA GLN A 598 7.56 -2.55 6.93
C GLN A 598 8.70 -3.30 7.66
N ALA A 599 8.56 -4.60 7.88
CA ALA A 599 9.60 -5.42 8.51
C ALA A 599 10.91 -5.42 7.70
N ALA A 600 10.82 -5.54 6.37
CA ALA A 600 11.98 -5.52 5.47
C ALA A 600 12.71 -4.16 5.50
N ILE A 601 11.96 -3.05 5.54
CA ILE A 601 12.55 -1.70 5.66
C ILE A 601 13.35 -1.57 6.97
N VAL A 602 12.76 -1.95 8.10
CA VAL A 602 13.43 -1.89 9.41
C VAL A 602 14.67 -2.78 9.45
N ALA A 603 14.59 -4.00 8.92
CA ALA A 603 15.72 -4.92 8.83
C ALA A 603 16.84 -4.36 7.95
N GLY A 604 16.50 -3.77 6.80
CA GLY A 604 17.46 -3.15 5.86
C GLY A 604 18.25 -2.00 6.50
N PHE A 605 17.56 -1.05 7.15
CA PHE A 605 18.23 0.03 7.86
C PHE A 605 19.06 -0.46 9.05
N SER A 606 18.57 -1.46 9.79
CA SER A 606 19.31 -2.05 10.91
C SER A 606 20.59 -2.75 10.46
N LEU A 607 20.55 -3.49 9.35
CA LEU A 607 21.72 -4.17 8.79
C LEU A 607 22.77 -3.17 8.31
N VAL A 608 22.35 -2.09 7.64
CA VAL A 608 23.26 -1.00 7.23
C VAL A 608 23.91 -0.35 8.46
N GLY A 609 23.12 -0.07 9.51
CA GLY A 609 23.63 0.48 10.77
C GLY A 609 24.62 -0.45 11.48
N LEU A 610 24.34 -1.76 11.51
CA LEU A 610 25.22 -2.76 12.12
C LEU A 610 26.54 -2.90 11.34
N LEU A 611 26.47 -3.03 10.01
CA LEU A 611 27.63 -3.07 9.13
C LEU A 611 28.49 -1.82 9.36
N TRP A 612 27.83 -0.67 9.43
CA TRP A 612 28.48 0.61 9.67
C TRP A 612 29.22 0.67 11.01
N TYR A 613 28.59 0.20 12.09
CA TYR A 613 29.21 0.10 13.41
C TYR A 613 30.53 -0.70 13.36
N PHE A 614 30.54 -1.85 12.67
CA PHE A 614 31.74 -2.66 12.52
C PHE A 614 32.83 -1.97 11.69
N VAL A 615 32.47 -1.26 10.62
CA VAL A 615 33.43 -0.48 9.81
C VAL A 615 34.11 0.59 10.66
N VAL A 616 33.36 1.38 11.43
CA VAL A 616 33.90 2.42 12.31
C VAL A 616 34.79 1.82 13.39
N ARG A 617 34.36 0.72 14.01
CA ARG A 617 35.14 0.03 15.04
C ARG A 617 36.46 -0.51 14.49
N ALA A 618 36.45 -1.15 13.33
CA ALA A 618 37.65 -1.67 12.68
C ALA A 618 38.65 -0.56 12.30
N LEU A 619 38.15 0.59 11.83
CA LEU A 619 38.97 1.76 11.51
C LEU A 619 39.62 2.37 12.77
N ASN A 620 38.90 2.39 13.89
CA ASN A 620 39.43 2.87 15.17
C ASN A 620 40.43 1.88 15.80
N ASP A 621 40.18 0.57 15.74
CA ASP A 621 41.09 -0.44 16.34
C ASP A 621 42.43 -0.54 15.60
N ARG A 622 42.46 -0.33 14.26
CA ARG A 622 43.72 -0.26 13.51
C ARG A 622 44.61 0.92 13.93
N ALA A 623 44.02 2.03 14.39
CA ALA A 623 44.79 3.15 14.92
C ALA A 623 45.53 2.80 16.22
N VAL A 624 44.95 1.93 17.05
CA VAL A 624 45.52 1.51 18.35
C VAL A 624 46.60 0.42 18.17
N ARG A 625 46.43 -0.53 17.23
CA ARG A 625 47.45 -1.59 17.03
C ARG A 625 48.76 -1.10 16.43
N VAL A 626 48.75 -0.05 15.61
CA VAL A 626 49.97 0.52 15.02
C VAL A 626 50.83 1.23 16.08
N SER A 627 50.24 1.77 17.17
CA SER A 627 51.02 2.37 18.26
C SER A 627 51.68 1.32 19.16
N LEU A 628 51.04 0.16 19.35
CA LEU A 628 51.57 -0.93 20.18
C LEU A 628 52.70 -1.72 19.50
N LEU A 629 52.65 -1.87 18.16
CA LEU A 629 53.68 -2.60 17.42
C LEU A 629 55.00 -1.82 17.29
N ARG A 630 54.99 -0.47 17.30
CA ARG A 630 56.22 0.35 17.33
C ARG A 630 56.86 0.48 18.72
N GLY A 631 56.11 0.18 19.80
CA GLY A 631 56.64 0.19 21.18
C GLY A 631 57.47 -1.03 21.56
N ARG A 632 57.38 -2.14 20.80
CA ARG A 632 58.10 -3.40 21.08
C ARG A 632 59.40 -3.60 20.29
N GLY A 633 59.73 -2.71 19.35
CA GLY A 633 60.94 -2.82 18.51
C GLY A 633 62.22 -2.25 19.12
N ARG A 634 62.23 -1.81 20.39
CA ARG A 634 63.36 -1.10 21.00
C ARG A 634 63.88 -1.71 22.33
N SER A 635 63.54 -2.95 22.65
CA SER A 635 64.04 -3.64 23.87
C SER A 635 64.83 -4.93 23.60
N ALA A 636 65.40 -5.11 22.41
CA ALA A 636 66.26 -6.25 22.13
C ALA A 636 67.48 -5.80 21.30
N GLY A 637 68.56 -5.44 21.98
CA GLY A 637 69.85 -5.17 21.33
C GLY A 637 70.76 -4.28 22.15
N THR A 638 71.41 -4.84 23.19
CA THR A 638 72.85 -4.69 23.52
C THR A 638 73.15 -5.19 24.94
N ALA A 639 73.68 -6.41 25.05
CA ALA A 639 74.62 -6.91 26.07
C ALA A 639 75.17 -8.22 25.49
N SER A 640 76.45 -8.53 25.34
CA SER A 640 77.73 -7.92 25.72
C SER A 640 78.81 -8.62 24.88
N VAL A 641 79.80 -7.89 24.37
CA VAL A 641 81.05 -8.46 23.80
C VAL A 641 82.21 -8.04 24.69
N GLY A 642 83.10 -8.99 25.01
CA GLY A 642 84.34 -8.84 25.78
C GLY A 642 84.29 -9.67 27.06
N SER A 643 85.18 -10.62 27.35
CA SER A 643 86.56 -10.83 26.88
C SER A 643 87.01 -12.26 27.20
N GLU A 644 87.61 -12.95 26.23
CA GLU A 644 88.46 -14.13 26.43
C GLU A 644 89.93 -13.73 26.58
N SER A 645 90.64 -14.56 27.34
CA SER A 645 92.09 -14.84 27.36
C SER A 645 92.96 -14.18 28.45
N SER A 646 93.11 -14.87 29.58
CA SER A 646 94.36 -15.45 30.14
C SER A 646 94.19 -15.76 31.62
#